data_AF-A0A7C5Q018-F1
#
_entry.id   AF-A0A7C5Q018-F1
#
_cell.length_a   1.000
_cell.length_b   1.000
_cell.length_c   1.000
_cell.angle_alpha   90.00
_cell.angle_beta   90.00
_cell.angle_gamma   90.00
#
_symmetry.space_group_name_H-M   'P 1'
#
loop_
_entity.id
_entity.type
_entity.pdbx_description
1 polymer ?
#
loop_
_entity_poly.entity_id
_entity_poly.type
_entity_poly.pdbx_seq_one_letter_code
_entity_poly.pdbx_strand_id
1 'polypeptide(L)'
;MFGFTIHILRARRALKAGRYGTALSLLQDPLVSRDRRAKALREKALGLWLDRARKRRDEGLVDLAIQDAEALHKIEPELPRLQEFLANLRLQKEQERERGQRRERVIAAFQKCCSLGRLNEAGEKLGDLNVLLDPKEEEALLQRVEEQRAKAREALGRAKKSLKSGRALEAKEAWEIARKLWNDDAGFEEELQKVGGAWARELWVEVRQFLQKGKYQEAAWAFSRICVEDPAASRLEEAKNLELQIANGLSSEAGSLAKQGEFEKALALLRKTPEPVAHFPSVRRLRETLLRVDGLVSGMAEDPRIRVRELERIARETGWNRLPIAEAREDVQELEKGLGQVRAALGEGRLQEAKEILQSLSESWPHCRDVQTHLASFRYDEQQRLETLKAARKDLREGRLVSAERKLLTLVPGGEGAKEARGLLRDLERIKAKVSRELLVLQARFENGESPAALEEGLAAIKKLQNDSDGVEDLEARILAAKHLQKRIRELEAALEQRDWELLLGRFRDWMADRGEGGLFQEDRTQLRELGQKIHQNLRRDLEAGHVEAQLYFLEGLAPFAGVLGVELENLRAEAQRRKEAADRLARQGLASLDEKNEAEALQSLENARNEALDSPQVLRLAHRLESLQRDRARVGEALQLARSDPEGARAHLDGLGPTPAPLRTMVFDAKNELERLGGLEGGCLLQVEEGGEYLLLTDDRLVVGHAKASVPPQIPILARIRSRHACFERKLSFHGGVQDRVLPVEGASLKLNGKAVNGPTPLSHGDEVLLGGVLPIHYLRPNPRSVSALLKLGKGFEARGAGRVLWLRQGGKEGRVFLGRGEGVHIRVPCLEPEVFLFAPGPGQLRIFSAGGGEVDGKPFRSEAELAPGVRVRCGQIAFRVLPL
;
A
#
# COMPACT_ATOMS: atom_id res chain seq x y z
N MET A 1 72.46 -31.69 15.86
CA MET A 1 71.49 -32.60 16.52
C MET A 1 70.58 -31.92 17.56
N PHE A 2 70.98 -30.87 18.29
CA PHE A 2 70.14 -30.27 19.36
C PHE A 2 68.97 -29.37 18.91
N GLY A 3 68.97 -28.89 17.66
CA GLY A 3 67.97 -27.92 17.18
C GLY A 3 66.51 -28.40 17.22
N PHE A 4 66.28 -29.69 16.94
CA PHE A 4 64.93 -30.29 16.95
C PHE A 4 64.35 -30.34 18.37
N THR A 5 65.18 -30.68 19.37
CA THR A 5 64.75 -30.80 20.77
C THR A 5 64.36 -29.44 21.35
N ILE A 6 65.09 -28.39 20.95
CA ILE A 6 64.80 -27.01 21.36
C ILE A 6 63.42 -26.56 20.82
N HIS A 7 63.08 -26.88 19.57
CA HIS A 7 61.78 -26.55 18.97
C HIS A 7 60.62 -27.23 19.70
N ILE A 8 60.75 -28.53 20.01
CA ILE A 8 59.74 -29.28 20.76
C ILE A 8 59.57 -28.72 22.18
N LEU A 9 60.65 -28.35 22.87
CA LEU A 9 60.59 -27.73 24.20
C LEU A 9 59.93 -26.35 24.18
N ARG A 10 60.23 -25.53 23.16
CA ARG A 10 59.57 -24.22 22.96
C ARG A 10 58.09 -24.38 22.65
N ALA A 11 57.71 -25.33 21.81
CA ALA A 11 56.30 -25.65 21.54
C ALA A 11 55.57 -26.10 22.81
N ARG A 12 56.18 -26.96 23.65
CA ARG A 12 55.62 -27.35 24.95
C ARG A 12 55.44 -26.15 25.89
N ARG A 13 56.41 -25.25 25.97
CA ARG A 13 56.32 -24.04 26.80
C ARG A 13 55.22 -23.09 26.30
N ALA A 14 55.09 -22.92 24.97
CA ALA A 14 54.02 -22.13 24.37
C ALA A 14 52.63 -22.73 24.65
N LEU A 15 52.50 -24.05 24.54
CA LEU A 15 51.28 -24.79 24.84
C LEU A 15 50.86 -24.63 26.31
N LYS A 16 51.79 -24.76 27.26
CA LYS A 16 51.52 -24.52 28.69
C LYS A 16 51.07 -23.09 29.00
N ALA A 17 51.48 -22.13 28.18
CA ALA A 17 51.11 -20.73 28.31
C ALA A 17 49.78 -20.36 27.59
N GLY A 18 49.02 -21.34 27.06
CA GLY A 18 47.78 -21.09 26.32
C GLY A 18 47.98 -20.42 24.94
N ARG A 19 49.23 -20.34 24.45
CA ARG A 19 49.60 -19.73 23.17
C ARG A 19 49.56 -20.77 22.04
N TYR A 20 48.36 -21.26 21.76
CA TYR A 20 48.13 -22.39 20.85
C TYR A 20 48.65 -22.15 19.42
N GLY A 21 48.43 -20.96 18.85
CA GLY A 21 48.95 -20.62 17.52
C GLY A 21 50.48 -20.64 17.45
N THR A 22 51.17 -20.11 18.47
CA THR A 22 52.64 -20.17 18.56
C THR A 22 53.14 -21.61 18.71
N ALA A 23 52.44 -22.42 19.52
CA ALA A 23 52.79 -23.84 19.68
C ALA A 23 52.65 -24.60 18.35
N LEU A 24 51.57 -24.39 17.60
CA LEU A 24 51.32 -25.05 16.31
C LEU A 24 52.29 -24.62 15.22
N SER A 25 52.61 -23.33 15.13
CA SER A 25 53.62 -22.82 14.18
C SER A 25 55.00 -23.46 14.40
N LEU A 26 55.44 -23.60 15.66
CA LEU A 26 56.70 -24.28 16.00
C LEU A 26 56.70 -25.78 15.67
N LEU A 27 55.53 -26.41 15.64
CA LEU A 27 55.36 -27.85 15.36
C LEU A 27 55.19 -28.14 13.85
N GLN A 28 54.90 -27.11 13.04
CA GLN A 28 54.83 -27.21 11.58
C GLN A 28 56.19 -27.00 10.89
N ASP A 29 57.23 -26.60 11.64
CA ASP A 29 58.58 -26.42 11.10
C ASP A 29 59.09 -27.73 10.45
N PRO A 30 59.61 -27.68 9.21
CA PRO A 30 60.14 -28.85 8.51
C PRO A 30 61.15 -29.69 9.30
N LEU A 31 61.87 -29.07 10.24
CA LEU A 31 62.87 -29.72 11.08
C LEU A 31 62.26 -30.68 12.12
N VAL A 32 61.00 -30.49 12.51
CA VAL A 32 60.32 -31.31 13.54
C VAL A 32 59.02 -31.95 13.07
N SER A 33 58.46 -31.53 11.93
CA SER A 33 57.14 -31.98 11.45
C SER A 33 57.03 -33.50 11.23
N ARG A 34 58.15 -34.18 10.96
CA ARG A 34 58.24 -35.64 10.80
C ARG A 34 58.43 -36.41 12.12
N ASP A 35 58.69 -35.73 13.23
CA ASP A 35 58.91 -36.37 14.54
C ASP A 35 57.59 -36.78 15.22
N ARG A 36 57.53 -38.02 15.73
CA ARG A 36 56.34 -38.58 16.38
C ARG A 36 55.89 -37.77 17.61
N ARG A 37 56.82 -37.20 18.38
CA ARG A 37 56.52 -36.37 19.56
C ARG A 37 55.95 -35.02 19.15
N ALA A 38 56.41 -34.46 18.05
CA ALA A 38 55.87 -33.22 17.49
C ALA A 38 54.44 -33.41 16.98
N LYS A 39 54.16 -34.52 16.29
CA LYS A 39 52.79 -34.88 15.86
C LYS A 39 51.82 -34.99 17.05
N ALA A 40 52.21 -35.70 18.11
CA ALA A 40 51.40 -35.83 19.33
C ALA A 40 51.16 -34.47 20.04
N LEU A 41 52.16 -33.58 20.03
CA LEU A 41 52.01 -32.22 20.57
C LEU A 41 51.08 -31.35 19.72
N ARG A 42 51.10 -31.52 18.40
CA ARG A 42 50.22 -30.79 17.45
C ARG A 42 48.78 -31.17 17.70
N GLU A 43 48.46 -32.46 17.73
CA GLU A 43 47.12 -32.98 18.04
C GLU A 43 46.62 -32.45 19.39
N LYS A 44 47.46 -32.46 20.43
CA LYS A 44 47.12 -31.89 21.74
C LYS A 44 46.84 -30.37 21.69
N ALA A 45 47.62 -29.61 20.92
CA ALA A 45 47.44 -28.17 20.79
C ALA A 45 46.18 -27.80 20.00
N LEU A 46 45.85 -28.56 18.94
CA LEU A 46 44.60 -28.41 18.20
C LEU A 46 43.38 -28.67 19.11
N GLY A 47 43.42 -29.74 19.91
CA GLY A 47 42.36 -30.06 20.87
C GLY A 47 42.13 -28.94 21.89
N LEU A 48 43.19 -28.47 22.55
CA LEU A 48 43.09 -27.41 23.57
C LEU A 48 42.61 -26.06 23.00
N TRP A 49 42.91 -25.75 21.74
CA TRP A 49 42.39 -24.53 21.11
C TRP A 49 40.92 -24.67 20.77
N LEU A 50 40.50 -25.82 20.23
CA LEU A 50 39.08 -26.10 20.00
C LEU A 50 38.29 -26.04 21.31
N ASP A 51 38.83 -26.58 22.40
CA ASP A 51 38.21 -26.51 23.73
C ASP A 51 38.11 -25.07 24.24
N ARG A 52 39.08 -24.19 23.94
CA ARG A 52 38.95 -22.75 24.25
C ARG A 52 37.83 -22.10 23.45
N ALA A 53 37.70 -22.42 22.16
CA ALA A 53 36.63 -21.88 21.33
C ALA A 53 35.25 -22.33 21.84
N ARG A 54 35.13 -23.60 22.26
CA ARG A 54 33.93 -24.13 22.93
C ARG A 54 33.65 -23.41 24.25
N LYS A 55 34.66 -23.28 25.12
CA LYS A 55 34.53 -22.55 26.38
C LYS A 55 34.05 -21.11 26.17
N ARG A 56 34.56 -20.40 25.17
CA ARG A 56 34.12 -19.04 24.83
C ARG A 56 32.69 -18.99 24.32
N ARG A 57 32.26 -19.98 23.53
CA ARG A 57 30.86 -20.14 23.14
C ARG A 57 29.97 -20.34 24.37
N ASP A 58 30.39 -21.21 25.28
CA ASP A 58 29.65 -21.52 26.51
C ASP A 58 29.58 -20.30 27.45
N GLU A 59 30.58 -19.40 27.39
CA GLU A 59 30.60 -18.10 28.06
C GLU A 59 29.78 -17.01 27.32
N GLY A 60 29.12 -17.32 26.20
CA GLY A 60 28.36 -16.36 25.39
C GLY A 60 29.22 -15.41 24.56
N LEU A 61 30.53 -15.61 24.51
CA LEU A 61 31.50 -14.81 23.74
C LEU A 61 31.60 -15.34 22.30
N VAL A 62 30.48 -15.40 21.59
CA VAL A 62 30.34 -16.03 20.26
C VAL A 62 31.33 -15.45 19.26
N ASP A 63 31.56 -14.14 19.26
CA ASP A 63 32.53 -13.49 18.37
C ASP A 63 33.97 -13.98 18.62
N LEU A 64 34.38 -14.15 19.88
CA LEU A 64 35.71 -14.65 20.22
C LEU A 64 35.84 -16.15 19.93
N ALA A 65 34.75 -16.91 20.05
CA ALA A 65 34.69 -18.31 19.64
C ALA A 65 34.83 -18.47 18.13
N ILE A 66 34.14 -17.63 17.33
CA ILE A 66 34.29 -17.58 15.86
C ILE A 66 35.75 -17.25 15.51
N GLN A 67 36.34 -16.24 16.13
CA GLN A 67 37.73 -15.87 15.89
C GLN A 67 38.71 -17.03 16.17
N ASP A 68 38.51 -17.75 17.28
CA ASP A 68 39.33 -18.92 17.60
C ASP A 68 39.17 -20.07 16.61
N ALA A 69 37.92 -20.37 16.23
CA ALA A 69 37.62 -21.45 15.31
C ALA A 69 38.08 -21.14 13.87
N GLU A 70 38.00 -19.88 13.42
CA GLU A 70 38.53 -19.43 12.13
C GLU A 70 40.06 -19.48 12.11
N ALA A 71 40.72 -19.07 13.20
CA ALA A 71 42.17 -19.18 13.33
C ALA A 71 42.64 -20.64 13.31
N LEU A 72 41.88 -21.53 13.96
CA LEU A 72 42.13 -22.98 13.93
C LEU A 72 41.92 -23.56 12.52
N HIS A 73 40.87 -23.13 11.81
CA HIS A 73 40.54 -23.60 10.47
C HIS A 73 41.59 -23.20 9.44
N LYS A 74 42.20 -22.02 9.60
CA LYS A 74 43.35 -21.59 8.77
C LYS A 74 44.58 -22.48 8.91
N ILE A 75 44.77 -23.09 10.08
CA ILE A 75 45.95 -23.92 10.38
C ILE A 75 45.71 -25.38 10.01
N GLU A 76 44.50 -25.88 10.24
CA GLU A 76 44.10 -27.26 9.96
C GLU A 76 42.68 -27.29 9.33
N PRO A 77 42.58 -27.09 7.99
CA PRO A 77 41.28 -27.05 7.31
C PRO A 77 40.51 -28.37 7.40
N GLU A 78 41.24 -29.48 7.48
CA GLU A 78 40.69 -30.85 7.54
C GLU A 78 40.34 -31.32 8.95
N LEU A 79 40.47 -30.46 9.98
CA LEU A 79 40.10 -30.86 11.34
C LEU A 79 38.62 -31.26 11.37
N PRO A 80 38.30 -32.55 11.66
CA PRO A 80 36.93 -33.03 11.56
C PRO A 80 36.00 -32.21 12.46
N ARG A 81 34.81 -31.86 11.94
CA ARG A 81 33.75 -31.10 12.65
C ARG A 81 34.06 -29.62 12.97
N LEU A 82 35.23 -29.09 12.59
CA LEU A 82 35.52 -27.67 12.80
C LEU A 82 34.67 -26.76 11.89
N GLN A 83 34.46 -27.16 10.64
CA GLN A 83 33.59 -26.43 9.71
C GLN A 83 32.14 -26.39 10.21
N GLU A 84 31.64 -27.53 10.72
CA GLU A 84 30.31 -27.63 11.34
C GLU A 84 30.21 -26.74 12.59
N PHE A 85 31.23 -26.75 13.45
CA PHE A 85 31.28 -25.87 14.62
C PHE A 85 31.28 -24.39 14.24
N LEU A 86 32.03 -23.99 13.21
CA LEU A 86 32.01 -22.63 12.66
C LEU A 86 30.66 -22.23 12.09
N ALA A 87 30.01 -23.13 11.34
CA ALA A 87 28.67 -22.91 10.82
C ALA A 87 27.66 -22.68 11.95
N ASN A 88 27.72 -23.51 13.01
CA ASN A 88 26.88 -23.37 14.19
C ASN A 88 27.10 -22.05 14.94
N LEU A 89 28.36 -21.60 15.09
CA LEU A 89 28.65 -20.31 15.72
C LEU A 89 28.14 -19.13 14.89
N ARG A 90 28.25 -19.19 13.56
CA ARG A 90 27.73 -18.15 12.67
C ARG A 90 26.21 -18.09 12.71
N LEU A 91 25.55 -19.25 12.69
CA LEU A 91 24.10 -19.35 12.86
C LEU A 91 23.67 -18.79 14.22
N GLN A 92 24.37 -19.11 15.30
CA GLN A 92 24.11 -18.56 16.63
C GLN A 92 24.22 -17.03 16.64
N LYS A 93 25.25 -16.46 16.01
CA LYS A 93 25.41 -15.01 15.87
C LYS A 93 24.29 -14.34 15.09
N GLU A 94 23.83 -14.97 14.01
CA GLU A 94 22.71 -14.47 13.21
C GLU A 94 21.40 -14.49 14.02
N GLN A 95 21.15 -15.57 14.76
CA GLN A 95 20.02 -15.67 15.68
C GLN A 95 20.07 -14.62 16.79
N GLU A 96 21.24 -14.31 17.36
CA GLU A 96 21.42 -13.23 18.35
C GLU A 96 21.12 -11.85 17.74
N ARG A 97 21.53 -11.62 16.49
CA ARG A 97 21.22 -10.37 15.75
C ARG A 97 19.73 -10.22 15.46
N GLU A 98 19.07 -11.28 14.99
CA GLU A 98 17.63 -11.29 14.74
C GLU A 98 16.83 -11.08 16.03
N ARG A 99 17.23 -11.73 17.13
CA ARG A 99 16.66 -11.51 18.46
C ARG A 99 16.81 -10.04 18.89
N GLY A 100 17.97 -9.43 18.67
CA GLY A 100 18.21 -8.01 18.94
C GLY A 100 17.28 -7.08 18.16
N GLN A 101 17.17 -7.29 16.84
CA GLN A 101 16.25 -6.50 15.99
C GLN A 101 14.78 -6.68 16.37
N ARG A 102 14.38 -7.91 16.69
CA ARG A 102 13.01 -8.20 17.16
C ARG A 102 12.73 -7.47 18.47
N ARG A 103 13.68 -7.49 19.41
CA ARG A 103 13.59 -6.76 20.69
C ARG A 103 13.40 -5.26 20.47
N GLU A 104 14.21 -4.63 19.61
CA GLU A 104 14.09 -3.19 19.30
C GLU A 104 12.71 -2.83 18.71
N ARG A 105 12.20 -3.64 17.77
CA ARG A 105 10.88 -3.41 17.16
C ARG A 105 9.74 -3.47 18.17
N VAL A 106 9.76 -4.45 19.07
CA VAL A 106 8.68 -4.59 20.06
C VAL A 106 8.78 -3.50 21.14
N ILE A 107 9.98 -3.06 21.53
CA ILE A 107 10.16 -1.89 22.41
C ILE A 107 9.58 -0.63 21.76
N ALA A 108 9.81 -0.40 20.47
CA ALA A 108 9.23 0.73 19.76
C ALA A 108 7.68 0.65 19.69
N ALA A 109 7.12 -0.53 19.48
CA ALA A 109 5.68 -0.76 19.49
C ALA A 109 5.08 -0.50 20.89
N PHE A 110 5.73 -0.98 21.95
CA PHE A 110 5.36 -0.71 23.33
C PHE A 110 5.30 0.79 23.65
N GLN A 111 6.34 1.53 23.24
CA GLN A 111 6.39 3.00 23.44
C GLN A 111 5.24 3.71 22.71
N LYS A 112 4.90 3.25 21.51
CA LYS A 112 3.77 3.78 20.74
C LYS A 112 2.44 3.55 21.46
N CYS A 113 2.17 2.33 21.94
CA CYS A 113 0.96 2.01 22.70
C CYS A 113 0.84 2.88 23.97
N CYS A 114 1.94 3.07 24.71
CA CYS A 114 1.97 3.96 25.86
C CYS A 114 1.61 5.41 25.49
N SER A 115 2.07 5.91 24.34
CA SER A 115 1.79 7.30 23.92
C SER A 115 0.34 7.53 23.49
N LEU A 116 -0.36 6.47 23.08
CA LEU A 116 -1.77 6.51 22.65
C LEU A 116 -2.76 6.22 23.79
N GLY A 117 -2.26 6.02 25.02
CA GLY A 117 -3.09 5.64 26.17
C GLY A 117 -3.58 4.18 26.12
N ARG A 118 -3.01 3.34 25.26
CA ARG A 118 -3.36 1.92 25.10
C ARG A 118 -2.48 1.06 26.02
N LEU A 119 -2.72 1.15 27.32
CA LEU A 119 -1.85 0.58 28.35
C LEU A 119 -2.01 -0.93 28.52
N ASN A 120 -3.20 -1.48 28.23
CA ASN A 120 -3.43 -2.93 28.21
C ASN A 120 -2.74 -3.56 26.99
N GLU A 121 -2.85 -2.94 25.81
CA GLU A 121 -2.10 -3.39 24.63
C GLU A 121 -0.58 -3.26 24.83
N ALA A 122 -0.12 -2.22 25.53
CA ALA A 122 1.28 -2.11 25.92
C ALA A 122 1.72 -3.27 26.84
N GLY A 123 0.85 -3.70 27.77
CA GLY A 123 1.06 -4.88 28.59
C GLY A 123 1.13 -6.18 27.78
N GLU A 124 0.25 -6.36 26.79
CA GLU A 124 0.30 -7.51 25.86
C GLU A 124 1.61 -7.53 25.06
N LYS A 125 2.06 -6.37 24.57
CA LYS A 125 3.34 -6.23 23.86
C LYS A 125 4.54 -6.51 24.76
N LEU A 126 4.43 -6.32 26.08
CA LEU A 126 5.43 -6.79 27.04
C LEU A 126 5.39 -8.32 27.20
N GLY A 127 4.21 -8.95 27.12
CA GLY A 127 4.09 -10.41 27.07
C GLY A 127 4.84 -11.01 25.87
N ASP A 128 4.76 -10.37 24.70
CA ASP A 128 5.52 -10.73 23.49
C ASP A 128 7.06 -10.60 23.69
N LEU A 129 7.48 -9.77 24.65
CA LEU A 129 8.88 -9.43 24.97
C LEU A 129 9.48 -10.27 26.11
N ASN A 130 8.67 -10.96 26.91
CA ASN A 130 9.14 -11.67 28.12
C ASN A 130 10.26 -12.69 27.80
N VAL A 131 10.23 -13.31 26.61
CA VAL A 131 11.27 -14.26 26.15
C VAL A 131 12.57 -13.56 25.68
N LEU A 132 12.55 -12.24 25.47
CA LEU A 132 13.64 -11.47 24.84
C LEU A 132 14.28 -10.42 25.77
N LEU A 133 13.70 -10.13 26.93
CA LEU A 133 14.19 -9.11 27.87
C LEU A 133 14.93 -9.72 29.06
N ASP A 134 15.85 -8.95 29.62
CA ASP A 134 16.36 -9.20 30.98
C ASP A 134 15.22 -8.91 31.98
N PRO A 135 15.04 -9.72 33.03
CA PRO A 135 14.06 -9.47 34.09
C PRO A 135 14.06 -8.03 34.63
N LYS A 136 15.23 -7.37 34.71
CA LYS A 136 15.33 -5.97 35.16
C LYS A 136 14.74 -4.97 34.17
N GLU A 137 14.89 -5.24 32.87
CA GLU A 137 14.34 -4.38 31.82
C GLU A 137 12.83 -4.55 31.72
N GLU A 138 12.35 -5.79 31.85
CA GLU A 138 10.92 -6.08 31.97
C GLU A 138 10.32 -5.35 33.17
N GLU A 139 10.96 -5.43 34.34
CA GLU A 139 10.54 -4.71 35.55
C GLU A 139 10.47 -3.19 35.33
N ALA A 140 11.47 -2.59 34.65
CA ALA A 140 11.47 -1.16 34.34
C ALA A 140 10.33 -0.74 33.37
N LEU A 141 10.01 -1.56 32.38
CA LEU A 141 8.92 -1.29 31.44
C LEU A 141 7.55 -1.49 32.11
N LEU A 142 7.40 -2.50 32.96
CA LEU A 142 6.21 -2.70 33.79
C LEU A 142 5.99 -1.52 34.74
N GLN A 143 7.04 -1.06 35.40
CA GLN A 143 6.99 0.13 36.26
C GLN A 143 6.49 1.36 35.50
N ARG A 144 6.92 1.55 34.24
CA ARG A 144 6.45 2.65 33.39
C ARG A 144 4.96 2.57 33.04
N VAL A 145 4.42 1.36 32.80
CA VAL A 145 2.98 1.15 32.61
C VAL A 145 2.22 1.51 33.87
N GLU A 146 2.69 1.05 35.03
CA GLU A 146 2.08 1.34 36.34
C GLU A 146 2.12 2.85 36.68
N GLU A 147 3.21 3.54 36.36
CA GLU A 147 3.30 5.01 36.51
C GLU A 147 2.26 5.74 35.65
N GLN A 148 2.03 5.30 34.40
CA GLN A 148 1.00 5.89 33.54
C GLN A 148 -0.41 5.61 34.06
N ARG A 149 -0.67 4.39 34.53
CA ARG A 149 -1.93 4.02 35.20
C ARG A 149 -2.16 4.89 36.44
N ALA A 150 -1.11 5.13 37.24
CA ALA A 150 -1.18 6.01 38.41
C ALA A 150 -1.54 7.46 38.02
N LYS A 151 -0.89 8.03 37.00
CA LYS A 151 -1.20 9.38 36.47
C LYS A 151 -2.63 9.48 35.95
N ALA A 152 -3.10 8.47 35.22
CA ALA A 152 -4.47 8.41 34.73
C ALA A 152 -5.49 8.37 35.89
N ARG A 153 -5.23 7.57 36.93
CA ARG A 153 -6.05 7.53 38.15
C ARG A 153 -6.03 8.85 38.92
N GLU A 154 -4.88 9.51 39.00
CA GLU A 154 -4.77 10.83 39.63
C GLU A 154 -5.56 11.89 38.87
N ALA A 155 -5.44 11.93 37.54
CA ALA A 155 -6.23 12.82 36.68
C ALA A 155 -7.74 12.57 36.84
N LEU A 156 -8.16 11.31 36.87
CA LEU A 156 -9.55 10.93 37.15
C LEU A 156 -9.99 11.38 38.56
N GLY A 157 -9.11 11.25 39.56
CA GLY A 157 -9.34 11.72 40.92
C GLY A 157 -9.51 13.24 41.00
N ARG A 158 -8.70 14.00 40.23
CA ARG A 158 -8.86 15.45 40.07
C ARG A 158 -10.19 15.79 39.39
N ALA A 159 -10.55 15.09 38.32
CA ALA A 159 -11.84 15.28 37.66
C ALA A 159 -13.01 15.09 38.64
N LYS A 160 -12.99 14.02 39.45
CA LYS A 160 -13.98 13.76 40.52
C LYS A 160 -14.03 14.87 41.58
N LYS A 161 -12.87 15.38 42.02
CA LYS A 161 -12.79 16.47 43.02
C LYS A 161 -13.31 17.79 42.46
N SER A 162 -12.88 18.16 41.24
CA SER A 162 -13.32 19.40 40.59
C SER A 162 -14.83 19.39 40.35
N LEU A 163 -15.37 18.25 39.93
CA LEU A 163 -16.81 18.05 39.78
C LEU A 163 -17.56 18.21 41.11
N LYS A 164 -17.10 17.60 42.20
CA LYS A 164 -17.69 17.81 43.54
C LYS A 164 -17.65 19.26 44.02
N SER A 165 -16.71 20.06 43.50
CA SER A 165 -16.57 21.48 43.82
C SER A 165 -17.31 22.43 42.85
N GLY A 166 -18.07 21.90 41.87
CA GLY A 166 -18.78 22.71 40.87
C GLY A 166 -17.86 23.39 39.84
N ARG A 167 -16.61 22.92 39.69
CA ARG A 167 -15.63 23.46 38.72
C ARG A 167 -15.64 22.62 37.45
N ALA A 168 -16.70 22.78 36.66
CA ALA A 168 -16.98 21.95 35.48
C ALA A 168 -15.87 21.97 34.41
N LEU A 169 -15.26 23.13 34.15
CA LEU A 169 -14.20 23.26 33.14
C LEU A 169 -12.93 22.48 33.54
N GLU A 170 -12.48 22.66 34.79
CA GLU A 170 -11.32 21.92 35.32
C GLU A 170 -11.59 20.41 35.38
N ALA A 171 -12.84 20.01 35.68
CA ALA A 171 -13.24 18.62 35.67
C ALA A 171 -13.13 18.02 34.26
N LYS A 172 -13.53 18.77 33.22
CA LYS A 172 -13.40 18.38 31.81
C LYS A 172 -11.94 18.22 31.39
N GLU A 173 -11.09 19.21 31.69
CA GLU A 173 -9.66 19.14 31.37
C GLU A 173 -8.98 17.93 32.02
N ALA A 174 -9.25 17.70 33.31
CA ALA A 174 -8.72 16.56 34.05
C ALA A 174 -9.25 15.21 33.51
N TRP A 175 -10.51 15.16 33.07
CA TRP A 175 -11.11 14.00 32.42
C TRP A 175 -10.49 13.70 31.05
N GLU A 176 -10.23 14.72 30.22
CA GLU A 176 -9.56 14.56 28.93
C GLU A 176 -8.12 14.06 29.09
N ILE A 177 -7.40 14.56 30.10
CA ILE A 177 -6.07 14.07 30.46
C ILE A 177 -6.15 12.59 30.88
N ALA A 178 -7.10 12.22 31.74
CA ALA A 178 -7.29 10.83 32.16
C ALA A 178 -7.57 9.90 30.96
N ARG A 179 -8.46 10.32 30.05
CA ARG A 179 -8.80 9.58 28.83
C ARG A 179 -7.63 9.45 27.85
N LYS A 180 -6.78 10.46 27.70
CA LYS A 180 -5.58 10.38 26.85
C LYS A 180 -4.53 9.44 27.41
N LEU A 181 -4.43 9.35 28.73
CA LEU A 181 -3.44 8.51 29.40
C LEU A 181 -3.85 7.04 29.46
N TRP A 182 -5.16 6.73 29.48
CA TRP A 182 -5.66 5.36 29.58
C TRP A 182 -7.05 5.23 28.92
N ASN A 183 -7.14 4.57 27.77
CA ASN A 183 -8.38 4.46 26.97
C ASN A 183 -8.78 3.03 26.58
N ASP A 184 -8.02 2.01 26.99
CA ASP A 184 -8.23 0.61 26.58
C ASP A 184 -8.57 -0.33 27.75
N ASP A 185 -8.89 0.23 28.93
CA ASP A 185 -9.38 -0.54 30.07
C ASP A 185 -10.87 -0.30 30.29
N ALA A 186 -11.66 -1.37 30.23
CA ALA A 186 -13.12 -1.29 30.34
C ALA A 186 -13.57 -0.80 31.73
N GLY A 187 -12.86 -1.15 32.81
CA GLY A 187 -13.19 -0.67 34.16
C GLY A 187 -12.87 0.81 34.34
N PHE A 188 -11.76 1.27 33.76
CA PHE A 188 -11.40 2.68 33.71
C PHE A 188 -12.36 3.48 32.82
N GLU A 189 -12.80 2.91 31.71
CA GLU A 189 -13.82 3.50 30.85
C GLU A 189 -15.15 3.65 31.59
N GLU A 190 -15.58 2.66 32.36
CA GLU A 190 -16.79 2.75 33.19
C GLU A 190 -16.68 3.91 34.20
N GLU A 191 -15.53 4.07 34.85
CA GLU A 191 -15.28 5.18 35.77
C GLU A 191 -15.19 6.54 35.05
N LEU A 192 -14.61 6.60 33.86
CA LEU A 192 -14.63 7.79 32.99
C LEU A 192 -16.07 8.13 32.58
N GLN A 193 -16.90 7.14 32.28
CA GLN A 193 -18.32 7.31 31.96
C GLN A 193 -19.11 7.79 33.18
N LYS A 194 -18.81 7.32 34.40
CA LYS A 194 -19.42 7.84 35.64
C LYS A 194 -19.11 9.33 35.84
N VAL A 195 -17.85 9.73 35.64
CA VAL A 195 -17.43 11.14 35.75
C VAL A 195 -18.03 11.98 34.62
N GLY A 196 -18.01 11.48 33.38
CA GLY A 196 -18.63 12.13 32.22
C GLY A 196 -20.15 12.29 32.39
N GLY A 197 -20.83 11.27 32.92
CA GLY A 197 -22.26 11.32 33.24
C GLY A 197 -22.57 12.32 34.37
N ALA A 198 -21.73 12.38 35.40
CA ALA A 198 -21.90 13.34 36.48
C ALA A 198 -21.58 14.79 36.05
N TRP A 199 -20.68 15.00 35.10
CA TRP A 199 -20.47 16.29 34.45
C TRP A 199 -21.64 16.67 33.53
N ALA A 200 -22.12 15.72 32.71
CA ALA A 200 -23.31 15.93 31.91
C ALA A 200 -24.52 16.32 32.77
N ARG A 201 -24.69 15.73 33.96
CA ARG A 201 -25.71 16.16 34.95
C ARG A 201 -25.64 17.64 35.29
N GLU A 202 -24.46 18.22 35.39
CA GLU A 202 -24.29 19.66 35.63
C GLU A 202 -24.68 20.49 34.40
N LEU A 203 -24.29 20.05 33.19
CA LEU A 203 -24.72 20.68 31.94
C LEU A 203 -26.26 20.67 31.80
N TRP A 204 -26.91 19.61 32.26
CA TRP A 204 -28.36 19.48 32.22
C TRP A 204 -29.11 20.30 33.27
N VAL A 205 -28.43 20.99 34.20
CA VAL A 205 -29.10 21.80 35.24
C VAL A 205 -29.97 22.90 34.62
N GLU A 206 -29.48 23.58 33.59
CA GLU A 206 -30.24 24.62 32.88
C GLU A 206 -31.49 24.04 32.21
N VAL A 207 -31.36 22.89 31.54
CA VAL A 207 -32.50 22.16 30.94
C VAL A 207 -33.52 21.78 32.02
N ARG A 208 -33.06 21.24 33.17
CA ARG A 208 -33.92 20.90 34.31
C ARG A 208 -34.59 22.13 34.93
N GLN A 209 -33.91 23.27 35.02
CA GLN A 209 -34.49 24.51 35.50
C GLN A 209 -35.59 25.02 34.58
N PHE A 210 -35.41 24.93 33.25
CA PHE A 210 -36.47 25.26 32.30
C PHE A 210 -37.65 24.29 32.42
N LEU A 211 -37.40 22.99 32.52
CA LEU A 211 -38.44 21.98 32.76
C LEU A 211 -39.22 22.24 34.06
N GLN A 212 -38.54 22.58 35.16
CA GLN A 212 -39.16 22.92 36.45
C GLN A 212 -40.05 24.17 36.37
N LYS A 213 -39.67 25.14 35.52
CA LYS A 213 -40.47 26.36 35.26
C LYS A 213 -41.60 26.13 34.26
N GLY A 214 -41.78 24.92 33.73
CA GLY A 214 -42.75 24.62 32.67
C GLY A 214 -42.41 25.25 31.31
N LYS A 215 -41.15 25.66 31.11
CA LYS A 215 -40.66 26.32 29.90
C LYS A 215 -40.09 25.29 28.91
N TYR A 216 -40.98 24.46 28.36
CA TYR A 216 -40.55 23.29 27.58
C TYR A 216 -39.86 23.67 26.26
N GLN A 217 -40.23 24.80 25.66
CA GLN A 217 -39.61 25.28 24.43
C GLN A 217 -38.17 25.76 24.66
N GLU A 218 -37.93 26.55 25.71
CA GLU A 218 -36.57 26.94 26.10
C GLU A 218 -35.72 25.75 26.55
N ALA A 219 -36.33 24.76 27.22
CA ALA A 219 -35.66 23.50 27.56
C ALA A 219 -35.20 22.73 26.32
N ALA A 220 -36.02 22.64 25.26
CA ALA A 220 -35.66 22.00 24.00
C ALA A 220 -34.47 22.70 23.31
N TRP A 221 -34.42 24.04 23.33
CA TRP A 221 -33.30 24.79 22.76
C TRP A 221 -32.01 24.65 23.56
N ALA A 222 -32.09 24.72 24.90
CA ALA A 222 -30.94 24.49 25.77
C ALA A 222 -30.39 23.06 25.60
N PHE A 223 -31.28 22.06 25.50
CA PHE A 223 -30.92 20.67 25.24
C PHE A 223 -30.21 20.51 23.89
N SER A 224 -30.74 21.12 22.83
CA SER A 224 -30.15 21.09 21.49
C SER A 224 -28.74 21.70 21.48
N ARG A 225 -28.52 22.83 22.18
CA ARG A 225 -27.18 23.45 22.29
C ARG A 225 -26.16 22.51 22.93
N ILE A 226 -26.53 21.86 24.05
CA ILE A 226 -25.63 20.94 24.76
C ILE A 226 -25.26 19.74 23.88
N CYS A 227 -26.23 19.19 23.12
CA CYS A 227 -25.97 18.09 22.18
C CYS A 227 -25.00 18.46 21.04
N VAL A 228 -24.94 19.75 20.66
CA VAL A 228 -23.99 20.25 19.65
C VAL A 228 -22.58 20.44 20.24
N GLU A 229 -22.49 20.97 21.46
CA GLU A 229 -21.21 21.21 22.15
C GLU A 229 -20.53 19.92 22.62
N ASP A 230 -21.33 18.91 23.00
CA ASP A 230 -20.85 17.58 23.34
C ASP A 230 -21.79 16.48 22.79
N PRO A 231 -21.50 15.93 21.60
CA PRO A 231 -22.28 14.85 21.02
C PRO A 231 -22.31 13.59 21.88
N ALA A 232 -21.31 13.34 22.73
CA ALA A 232 -21.29 12.17 23.61
C ALA A 232 -22.34 12.30 24.73
N ALA A 233 -22.61 13.52 25.21
CA ALA A 233 -23.64 13.78 26.21
C ALA A 233 -25.04 13.35 25.75
N SER A 234 -25.34 13.46 24.44
CA SER A 234 -26.62 13.03 23.86
C SER A 234 -26.88 11.51 23.98
N ARG A 235 -25.83 10.70 24.16
CA ARG A 235 -25.94 9.24 24.27
C ARG A 235 -26.29 8.76 25.67
N LEU A 236 -26.17 9.63 26.67
CA LEU A 236 -26.46 9.29 28.05
C LEU A 236 -27.96 9.01 28.25
N GLU A 237 -28.28 8.01 29.08
CA GLU A 237 -29.67 7.66 29.40
C GLU A 237 -30.43 8.83 30.03
N GLU A 238 -29.74 9.67 30.80
CA GLU A 238 -30.33 10.90 31.34
C GLU A 238 -30.69 11.93 30.28
N ALA A 239 -29.88 12.04 29.21
CA ALA A 239 -30.22 12.91 28.09
C ALA A 239 -31.48 12.42 27.38
N LYS A 240 -31.61 11.10 27.19
CA LYS A 240 -32.83 10.48 26.64
C LYS A 240 -34.05 10.70 27.55
N ASN A 241 -33.87 10.61 28.86
CA ASN A 241 -34.94 10.88 29.83
C ASN A 241 -35.35 12.36 29.81
N LEU A 242 -34.40 13.28 29.69
CA LEU A 242 -34.69 14.71 29.56
C LEU A 242 -35.36 15.03 28.23
N GLU A 243 -34.88 14.46 27.12
CA GLU A 243 -35.51 14.56 25.81
C GLU A 243 -36.97 14.07 25.85
N LEU A 244 -37.21 12.92 26.48
CA LEU A 244 -38.55 12.37 26.71
C LEU A 244 -39.40 13.33 27.57
N GLN A 245 -38.86 13.92 28.64
CA GLN A 245 -39.58 14.89 29.48
C GLN A 245 -39.93 16.16 28.72
N ILE A 246 -38.98 16.70 27.93
CA ILE A 246 -39.20 17.88 27.09
C ILE A 246 -40.27 17.58 26.04
N ALA A 247 -40.15 16.44 25.35
CA ALA A 247 -41.10 16.01 24.34
C ALA A 247 -42.51 15.83 24.92
N ASN A 248 -42.62 15.16 26.07
CA ASN A 248 -43.91 14.97 26.75
C ASN A 248 -44.50 16.30 27.25
N GLY A 249 -43.66 17.21 27.75
CA GLY A 249 -44.07 18.54 28.17
C GLY A 249 -44.63 19.38 27.01
N LEU A 250 -43.90 19.44 25.88
CA LEU A 250 -44.34 20.09 24.65
C LEU A 250 -45.62 19.44 24.10
N SER A 251 -45.71 18.11 24.11
CA SER A 251 -46.93 17.40 23.71
C SER A 251 -48.11 17.70 24.64
N SER A 252 -47.89 17.81 25.95
CA SER A 252 -48.93 18.14 26.92
C SER A 252 -49.40 19.59 26.76
N GLU A 253 -48.49 20.54 26.56
CA GLU A 253 -48.80 21.95 26.36
C GLU A 253 -49.58 22.17 25.06
N ALA A 254 -49.09 21.63 23.94
CA ALA A 254 -49.80 21.65 22.66
C ALA A 254 -51.15 20.91 22.76
N GLY A 255 -51.20 19.78 23.48
CA GLY A 255 -52.45 19.05 23.73
C GLY A 255 -53.46 19.84 24.57
N SER A 256 -52.99 20.66 25.52
CA SER A 256 -53.84 21.56 26.31
C SER A 256 -54.41 22.70 25.46
N LEU A 257 -53.58 23.32 24.61
CA LEU A 257 -54.03 24.33 23.64
C LEU A 257 -55.09 23.73 22.69
N ALA A 258 -54.87 22.51 22.21
CA ALA A 258 -55.83 21.79 21.39
C ALA A 258 -57.15 21.48 22.13
N LYS A 259 -57.09 21.10 23.43
CA LYS A 259 -58.30 20.94 24.27
C LYS A 259 -59.10 22.24 24.42
N GLN A 260 -58.42 23.38 24.41
CA GLN A 260 -59.06 24.71 24.46
C GLN A 260 -59.63 25.15 23.11
N GLY A 261 -59.40 24.39 22.03
CA GLY A 261 -59.81 24.72 20.66
C GLY A 261 -58.79 25.59 19.92
N GLU A 262 -57.62 25.86 20.50
CA GLU A 262 -56.57 26.69 19.91
C GLU A 262 -55.62 25.87 19.02
N PHE A 263 -56.17 25.16 18.03
CA PHE A 263 -55.42 24.19 17.21
C PHE A 263 -54.26 24.81 16.41
N GLU A 264 -54.42 26.02 15.87
CA GLU A 264 -53.36 26.73 15.15
C GLU A 264 -52.16 27.09 16.05
N LYS A 265 -52.44 27.58 17.27
CA LYS A 265 -51.40 27.90 18.25
C LYS A 265 -50.67 26.64 18.72
N ALA A 266 -51.40 25.55 18.94
CA ALA A 266 -50.81 24.24 19.26
C ALA A 266 -49.86 23.75 18.15
N LEU A 267 -50.27 23.89 16.88
CA LEU A 267 -49.44 23.50 15.74
C LEU A 267 -48.21 24.42 15.58
N ALA A 268 -48.37 25.72 15.78
CA ALA A 268 -47.26 26.69 15.73
C ALA A 268 -46.20 26.44 16.80
N LEU A 269 -46.61 26.03 18.02
CA LEU A 269 -45.69 25.63 19.09
C LEU A 269 -44.82 24.45 18.65
N LEU A 270 -45.43 23.38 18.12
CA LEU A 270 -44.70 22.20 17.68
C LEU A 270 -43.79 22.44 16.47
N ARG A 271 -44.14 23.36 15.55
CA ARG A 271 -43.29 23.71 14.40
C ARG A 271 -41.99 24.41 14.78
N LYS A 272 -41.94 25.10 15.92
CA LYS A 272 -40.75 25.83 16.41
C LYS A 272 -39.79 24.97 17.25
N THR A 273 -40.03 23.65 17.35
CA THR A 273 -39.22 22.74 18.18
C THR A 273 -37.95 22.30 17.42
N PRO A 274 -36.74 22.37 18.01
CA PRO A 274 -35.48 21.99 17.36
C PRO A 274 -35.30 20.47 17.18
N GLU A 275 -34.33 20.11 16.33
CA GLU A 275 -34.21 18.78 15.68
C GLU A 275 -33.94 17.54 16.57
N PRO A 276 -33.38 17.54 17.79
CA PRO A 276 -33.43 16.29 18.56
C PRO A 276 -34.87 15.99 19.05
N VAL A 277 -35.55 17.00 19.58
CA VAL A 277 -36.87 16.84 20.22
C VAL A 277 -38.02 16.73 19.21
N ALA A 278 -37.92 17.38 18.05
CA ALA A 278 -38.97 17.39 17.03
C ALA A 278 -39.30 15.99 16.46
N HIS A 279 -38.32 15.08 16.46
CA HIS A 279 -38.48 13.71 15.98
C HIS A 279 -39.07 12.75 17.00
N PHE A 280 -39.28 13.21 18.24
CA PHE A 280 -39.79 12.34 19.29
C PHE A 280 -41.22 11.86 18.98
N PRO A 281 -41.55 10.57 19.17
CA PRO A 281 -42.83 10.00 18.72
C PRO A 281 -44.08 10.71 19.24
N SER A 282 -44.10 11.19 20.49
CA SER A 282 -45.25 11.91 21.06
C SER A 282 -45.47 13.27 20.39
N VAL A 283 -44.40 14.04 20.18
CA VAL A 283 -44.40 15.34 19.49
C VAL A 283 -44.83 15.16 18.03
N ARG A 284 -44.23 14.18 17.34
CA ARG A 284 -44.54 13.88 15.95
C ARG A 284 -45.99 13.45 15.76
N ARG A 285 -46.48 12.48 16.55
CA ARG A 285 -47.88 12.01 16.47
C ARG A 285 -48.86 13.14 16.72
N LEU A 286 -48.62 13.96 17.74
CA LEU A 286 -49.48 15.09 18.04
C LEU A 286 -49.48 16.13 16.91
N ARG A 287 -48.32 16.43 16.32
CA ARG A 287 -48.20 17.31 15.16
C ARG A 287 -48.99 16.77 13.97
N GLU A 288 -48.89 15.47 13.69
CA GLU A 288 -49.65 14.80 12.63
C GLU A 288 -51.16 14.84 12.90
N THR A 289 -51.60 14.61 14.14
CA THR A 289 -53.02 14.73 14.53
C THR A 289 -53.53 16.16 14.37
N LEU A 290 -52.76 17.16 14.77
CA LEU A 290 -53.14 18.58 14.61
C LEU A 290 -53.23 18.99 13.14
N LEU A 291 -52.31 18.51 12.29
CA LEU A 291 -52.40 18.73 10.84
C LEU A 291 -53.65 18.06 10.22
N ARG A 292 -54.05 16.89 10.74
CA ARG A 292 -55.30 16.23 10.31
C ARG A 292 -56.53 17.03 10.73
N VAL A 293 -56.57 17.53 11.97
CA VAL A 293 -57.67 18.41 12.43
C VAL A 293 -57.72 19.67 11.59
N ASP A 294 -56.58 20.32 11.32
CA ASP A 294 -56.49 21.50 10.46
C ASP A 294 -57.10 21.22 9.06
N GLY A 295 -56.77 20.08 8.46
CA GLY A 295 -57.36 19.63 7.18
C GLY A 295 -58.87 19.36 7.26
N LEU A 296 -59.35 18.71 8.33
CA LEU A 296 -60.78 18.43 8.53
C LEU A 296 -61.59 19.69 8.84
N VAL A 297 -61.00 20.69 9.47
CA VAL A 297 -61.67 21.97 9.77
C VAL A 297 -61.70 22.87 8.54
N SER A 298 -60.60 22.96 7.78
CA SER A 298 -60.49 23.78 6.58
C SER A 298 -61.16 23.18 5.33
N GLY A 299 -61.34 21.86 5.27
CA GLY A 299 -61.86 21.15 4.10
C GLY A 299 -63.39 21.19 3.99
N MET A 300 -63.92 21.97 3.03
CA MET A 300 -65.30 21.84 2.52
C MET A 300 -65.52 20.58 1.64
N ALA A 301 -64.51 19.73 1.49
CA ALA A 301 -64.39 18.78 0.38
C ALA A 301 -64.47 17.30 0.79
N GLU A 302 -64.97 16.96 1.97
CA GLU A 302 -65.12 15.56 2.39
C GLU A 302 -66.55 15.25 2.82
N ASP A 303 -66.94 13.98 2.72
CA ASP A 303 -68.24 13.49 3.16
C ASP A 303 -68.49 13.94 4.62
N PRO A 304 -69.55 14.71 4.89
CA PRO A 304 -69.87 15.22 6.22
C PRO A 304 -69.91 14.12 7.29
N ARG A 305 -70.34 12.90 6.94
CA ARG A 305 -70.40 11.79 7.89
C ARG A 305 -69.02 11.25 8.24
N ILE A 306 -68.09 11.29 7.29
CA ILE A 306 -66.69 10.88 7.53
C ILE A 306 -66.02 11.98 8.35
N ARG A 307 -66.22 13.24 7.98
CA ARG A 307 -65.74 14.40 8.73
C ARG A 307 -66.20 14.35 10.20
N VAL A 308 -67.49 14.14 10.45
CA VAL A 308 -68.04 13.94 11.81
C VAL A 308 -67.43 12.72 12.48
N ARG A 309 -67.38 11.55 11.82
CA ARG A 309 -66.82 10.33 12.42
C ARG A 309 -65.35 10.46 12.77
N GLU A 310 -64.56 11.12 11.94
CA GLU A 310 -63.14 11.34 12.15
C GLU A 310 -62.88 12.41 13.21
N LEU A 311 -63.64 13.51 13.22
CA LEU A 311 -63.59 14.47 14.32
C LEU A 311 -64.05 13.85 15.65
N GLU A 312 -65.09 13.01 15.65
CA GLU A 312 -65.53 12.24 16.83
C GLU A 312 -64.52 11.17 17.24
N ARG A 313 -63.82 10.56 16.28
CA ARG A 313 -62.74 9.60 16.55
C ARG A 313 -61.55 10.32 17.18
N ILE A 314 -61.11 11.44 16.61
CA ILE A 314 -60.06 12.27 17.17
C ILE A 314 -60.50 12.78 18.55
N ALA A 315 -61.75 13.24 18.71
CA ALA A 315 -62.30 13.65 20.01
C ALA A 315 -62.23 12.51 21.04
N ARG A 316 -62.56 11.28 20.65
CA ARG A 316 -62.46 10.09 21.52
C ARG A 316 -61.02 9.69 21.83
N GLU A 317 -60.14 9.70 20.82
CA GLU A 317 -58.73 9.30 20.94
C GLU A 317 -57.90 10.32 21.75
N THR A 318 -58.24 11.61 21.66
CA THR A 318 -57.47 12.71 22.27
C THR A 318 -58.16 13.38 23.46
N GLY A 319 -59.47 13.21 23.62
CA GLY A 319 -60.28 13.91 24.62
C GLY A 319 -60.51 15.40 24.33
N TRP A 320 -60.41 15.82 23.06
CA TRP A 320 -60.62 17.22 22.66
C TRP A 320 -62.11 17.52 22.43
N ASN A 321 -62.73 18.21 23.39
CA ASN A 321 -64.19 18.45 23.38
C ASN A 321 -64.62 19.69 22.57
N ARG A 322 -63.66 20.51 22.13
CA ARG A 322 -63.90 21.76 21.38
C ARG A 322 -63.65 21.64 19.88
N LEU A 323 -63.71 20.41 19.35
CA LEU A 323 -63.72 20.20 17.91
C LEU A 323 -65.07 20.67 17.33
N PRO A 324 -65.12 21.23 16.11
CA PRO A 324 -66.35 21.73 15.47
C PRO A 324 -67.26 20.60 14.96
N ILE A 325 -67.60 19.64 15.84
CA ILE A 325 -68.41 18.47 15.52
C ILE A 325 -69.88 18.86 15.33
N ALA A 326 -70.36 19.86 16.07
CA ALA A 326 -71.75 20.32 15.98
C ALA A 326 -72.05 20.89 14.58
N GLU A 327 -71.20 21.79 14.08
CA GLU A 327 -71.28 22.33 12.72
C GLU A 327 -71.24 21.21 11.67
N ALA A 328 -70.32 20.26 11.81
CA ALA A 328 -70.24 19.13 10.89
C ALA A 328 -71.46 18.17 10.96
N ARG A 329 -72.18 18.10 12.09
CA ARG A 329 -73.40 17.27 12.22
C ARG A 329 -74.62 17.91 11.56
N GLU A 330 -74.68 19.24 11.48
CA GLU A 330 -75.72 19.95 10.72
C GLU A 330 -75.61 19.59 9.23
N ASP A 331 -74.39 19.58 8.67
CA ASP A 331 -74.11 19.13 7.31
C ASP A 331 -74.56 17.67 7.06
N VAL A 332 -74.42 16.78 8.04
CA VAL A 332 -74.86 15.37 7.94
C VAL A 332 -76.39 15.25 7.86
N GLN A 333 -77.11 16.03 8.66
CA GLN A 333 -78.57 15.99 8.68
C GLN A 333 -79.15 16.47 7.35
N GLU A 334 -78.56 17.53 6.76
CA GLU A 334 -78.96 18.05 5.46
C GLU A 334 -78.71 17.01 4.34
N LEU A 335 -77.55 16.36 4.36
CA LEU A 335 -77.21 15.27 3.44
C LEU A 335 -78.19 14.08 3.54
N GLU A 336 -78.52 13.64 4.75
CA GLU A 336 -79.43 12.50 4.98
C GLU A 336 -80.86 12.77 4.53
N LYS A 337 -81.34 14.00 4.78
CA LYS A 337 -82.64 14.45 4.31
C LYS A 337 -82.73 14.42 2.78
N GLY A 338 -81.70 14.92 2.09
CA GLY A 338 -81.63 14.89 0.63
C GLY A 338 -81.59 13.47 0.06
N LEU A 339 -80.77 12.59 0.63
CA LEU A 339 -80.70 11.18 0.19
C LEU A 339 -82.00 10.41 0.45
N GLY A 340 -82.76 10.76 1.49
CA GLY A 340 -84.10 10.21 1.73
C GLY A 340 -85.09 10.54 0.60
N GLN A 341 -85.06 11.76 0.10
CA GLN A 341 -85.93 12.20 -1.01
C GLN A 341 -85.60 11.45 -2.32
N VAL A 342 -84.31 11.19 -2.59
CA VAL A 342 -83.85 10.40 -3.75
C VAL A 342 -84.42 8.98 -3.72
N ARG A 343 -84.40 8.33 -2.56
CA ARG A 343 -84.90 6.94 -2.41
C ARG A 343 -86.40 6.84 -2.63
N ALA A 344 -87.17 7.84 -2.16
CA ALA A 344 -88.61 7.90 -2.39
C ALA A 344 -88.94 8.04 -3.90
N ALA A 345 -88.26 8.95 -4.61
CA ALA A 345 -88.44 9.13 -6.06
C ALA A 345 -88.09 7.87 -6.88
N LEU A 346 -87.03 7.15 -6.47
CA LEU A 346 -86.64 5.87 -7.07
C LEU A 346 -87.69 4.77 -6.91
N GLY A 347 -88.29 4.63 -5.72
CA GLY A 347 -89.31 3.62 -5.44
C GLY A 347 -90.59 3.78 -6.26
N GLU A 348 -90.88 5.00 -6.71
CA GLU A 348 -92.04 5.33 -7.53
C GLU A 348 -91.72 5.32 -9.05
N GLY A 349 -90.50 4.95 -9.44
CA GLY A 349 -90.07 4.91 -10.85
C GLY A 349 -89.81 6.28 -11.49
N ARG A 350 -89.75 7.36 -10.68
CA ARG A 350 -89.51 8.74 -11.13
C ARG A 350 -88.00 9.02 -11.25
N LEU A 351 -87.38 8.35 -12.22
CA LEU A 351 -85.90 8.31 -12.39
C LEU A 351 -85.26 9.69 -12.63
N GLN A 352 -85.96 10.60 -13.31
CA GLN A 352 -85.42 11.93 -13.65
C GLN A 352 -85.41 12.87 -12.43
N GLU A 353 -86.44 12.83 -11.60
CA GLU A 353 -86.56 13.63 -10.37
C GLU A 353 -85.52 13.20 -9.33
N ALA A 354 -85.25 11.89 -9.21
CA ALA A 354 -84.18 11.37 -8.36
C ALA A 354 -82.78 11.88 -8.78
N LYS A 355 -82.56 12.13 -10.07
CA LYS A 355 -81.29 12.59 -10.64
C LYS A 355 -81.01 14.07 -10.35
N GLU A 356 -82.04 14.92 -10.39
CA GLU A 356 -81.93 16.37 -10.13
C GLU A 356 -81.61 16.65 -8.65
N ILE A 357 -82.28 15.95 -7.73
CA ILE A 357 -82.00 16.05 -6.28
C ILE A 357 -80.56 15.63 -5.96
N LEU A 358 -80.09 14.54 -6.58
CA LEU A 358 -78.72 14.08 -6.40
C LEU A 358 -77.66 15.07 -6.94
N GLN A 359 -77.95 15.82 -8.01
CA GLN A 359 -77.03 16.82 -8.55
C GLN A 359 -76.85 18.01 -7.60
N SER A 360 -77.93 18.51 -7.00
CA SER A 360 -77.86 19.59 -6.01
C SER A 360 -77.05 19.20 -4.77
N LEU A 361 -77.19 17.96 -4.27
CA LEU A 361 -76.37 17.44 -3.17
C LEU A 361 -74.88 17.34 -3.54
N SER A 362 -74.56 17.09 -4.81
CA SER A 362 -73.17 17.00 -5.28
C SER A 362 -72.48 18.36 -5.42
N GLU A 363 -73.22 19.47 -5.51
CA GLU A 363 -72.62 20.82 -5.52
C GLU A 363 -72.21 21.25 -4.11
N SER A 364 -73.00 20.86 -3.11
CA SER A 364 -72.71 21.17 -1.70
C SER A 364 -71.69 20.22 -1.08
N TRP A 365 -71.69 18.94 -1.47
CA TRP A 365 -70.71 17.93 -1.03
C TRP A 365 -70.18 17.11 -2.22
N PRO A 366 -69.28 17.69 -3.03
CA PRO A 366 -68.80 17.07 -4.28
C PRO A 366 -68.13 15.72 -4.10
N HIS A 367 -67.68 15.39 -2.90
CA HIS A 367 -66.95 14.15 -2.60
C HIS A 367 -67.73 13.18 -1.71
N CYS A 368 -69.01 13.42 -1.41
CA CYS A 368 -69.82 12.47 -0.65
C CYS A 368 -70.03 11.17 -1.45
N ARG A 369 -69.55 10.05 -0.89
CA ARG A 369 -69.50 8.78 -1.61
C ARG A 369 -70.90 8.26 -1.94
N ASP A 370 -71.89 8.44 -1.09
CA ASP A 370 -73.25 7.92 -1.33
C ASP A 370 -73.98 8.72 -2.41
N VAL A 371 -73.85 10.06 -2.41
CA VAL A 371 -74.39 10.92 -3.47
C VAL A 371 -73.72 10.59 -4.81
N GLN A 372 -72.40 10.43 -4.80
CA GLN A 372 -71.64 9.99 -5.96
C GLN A 372 -71.98 8.55 -6.36
N THR A 373 -72.27 7.64 -5.42
CA THR A 373 -72.61 6.24 -5.70
C THR A 373 -74.02 6.10 -6.25
N HIS A 374 -74.99 6.92 -5.82
CA HIS A 374 -76.33 6.91 -6.40
C HIS A 374 -76.38 7.63 -7.77
N LEU A 375 -75.66 8.76 -7.94
CA LEU A 375 -75.44 9.36 -9.26
C LEU A 375 -74.69 8.42 -10.18
N ALA A 376 -73.65 7.78 -9.65
CA ALA A 376 -72.91 6.76 -10.35
C ALA A 376 -73.85 5.60 -10.65
N SER A 377 -74.65 5.05 -9.74
CA SER A 377 -75.57 3.92 -10.00
C SER A 377 -76.56 4.21 -11.12
N PHE A 378 -77.15 5.41 -11.17
CA PHE A 378 -78.00 5.83 -12.27
C PHE A 378 -77.23 5.95 -13.58
N ARG A 379 -76.08 6.63 -13.51
CA ARG A 379 -75.15 6.71 -14.63
C ARG A 379 -74.56 5.36 -14.96
N TYR A 380 -74.54 4.38 -14.05
CA TYR A 380 -73.85 3.08 -14.06
C TYR A 380 -74.79 1.97 -14.43
N ASP A 381 -76.11 2.09 -14.33
CA ASP A 381 -77.04 1.15 -14.97
C ASP A 381 -77.25 1.54 -16.44
N GLU A 382 -77.38 2.83 -16.70
CA GLU A 382 -77.42 3.39 -18.05
C GLU A 382 -76.04 3.23 -18.71
N GLN A 383 -74.97 3.56 -17.99
CA GLN A 383 -73.62 3.15 -18.38
C GLN A 383 -73.50 1.65 -18.32
N GLN A 384 -74.04 0.83 -17.41
CA GLN A 384 -73.75 -0.63 -17.41
C GLN A 384 -74.37 -1.30 -18.59
N ARG A 385 -75.53 -0.88 -19.06
CA ARG A 385 -76.09 -1.47 -20.29
C ARG A 385 -75.31 -0.96 -21.49
N LEU A 386 -74.97 0.32 -21.52
CA LEU A 386 -74.06 0.88 -22.51
C LEU A 386 -72.62 0.37 -22.34
N GLU A 387 -72.21 -0.14 -21.19
CA GLU A 387 -70.86 -0.54 -20.76
C GLU A 387 -70.77 -2.02 -20.78
N THR A 388 -71.85 -2.77 -20.69
CA THR A 388 -71.92 -4.19 -21.00
C THR A 388 -72.02 -4.32 -22.51
N LEU A 389 -72.71 -3.40 -23.19
CA LEU A 389 -72.62 -3.28 -24.63
C LEU A 389 -71.24 -2.75 -25.05
N LYS A 390 -70.71 -1.72 -24.38
CA LYS A 390 -69.32 -1.25 -24.62
C LYS A 390 -68.30 -2.28 -24.15
N ALA A 391 -68.57 -3.13 -23.15
CA ALA A 391 -67.64 -4.13 -22.61
C ALA A 391 -67.73 -5.42 -23.40
N ALA A 392 -68.89 -5.73 -23.97
CA ALA A 392 -68.98 -6.75 -24.99
C ALA A 392 -68.30 -6.27 -26.28
N ARG A 393 -68.49 -4.99 -26.65
CA ARG A 393 -67.68 -4.36 -27.70
C ARG A 393 -66.21 -4.27 -27.30
N LYS A 394 -65.89 -4.09 -26.03
CA LYS A 394 -64.53 -4.00 -25.50
C LYS A 394 -63.89 -5.37 -25.52
N ASP A 395 -64.56 -6.39 -25.02
CA ASP A 395 -64.15 -7.79 -25.10
C ASP A 395 -64.01 -8.19 -26.57
N LEU A 396 -64.91 -7.78 -27.47
CA LEU A 396 -64.72 -7.94 -28.91
C LEU A 396 -63.50 -7.18 -29.45
N ARG A 397 -63.27 -5.95 -28.99
CA ARG A 397 -62.10 -5.12 -29.35
C ARG A 397 -60.79 -5.63 -28.72
N GLU A 398 -60.87 -6.33 -27.60
CA GLU A 398 -59.77 -6.90 -26.82
C GLU A 398 -59.58 -8.37 -27.12
N GLY A 399 -60.39 -8.93 -28.02
CA GLY A 399 -60.29 -10.30 -28.45
C GLY A 399 -60.57 -11.33 -27.36
N ARG A 400 -61.58 -11.13 -26.51
CA ARG A 400 -62.13 -12.19 -25.64
C ARG A 400 -63.41 -12.72 -26.25
N LEU A 401 -63.28 -13.41 -27.38
CA LEU A 401 -64.43 -13.71 -28.23
C LEU A 401 -65.43 -14.64 -27.55
N VAL A 402 -64.96 -15.57 -26.70
CA VAL A 402 -65.85 -16.49 -25.98
C VAL A 402 -66.59 -15.76 -24.87
N SER A 403 -65.92 -14.84 -24.17
CA SER A 403 -66.56 -13.96 -23.17
C SER A 403 -67.53 -12.96 -23.78
N ALA A 404 -67.16 -12.29 -24.88
CA ALA A 404 -67.98 -11.26 -25.52
C ALA A 404 -69.31 -11.82 -26.05
N GLU A 405 -69.26 -13.01 -26.64
CA GLU A 405 -70.43 -13.75 -27.12
C GLU A 405 -71.43 -14.02 -25.99
N ARG A 406 -70.95 -14.52 -24.84
CA ARG A 406 -71.78 -14.72 -23.65
C ARG A 406 -72.42 -13.43 -23.15
N LYS A 407 -71.69 -12.30 -23.16
CA LYS A 407 -72.18 -10.99 -22.69
C LYS A 407 -73.19 -10.36 -23.65
N LEU A 408 -72.96 -10.38 -24.96
CA LEU A 408 -73.90 -9.84 -25.95
C LEU A 408 -75.26 -10.55 -25.90
N LEU A 409 -75.27 -11.86 -25.63
CA LEU A 409 -76.50 -12.65 -25.48
C LEU A 409 -77.38 -12.18 -24.31
N THR A 410 -76.81 -11.57 -23.26
CA THR A 410 -77.57 -11.05 -22.10
C THR A 410 -78.30 -9.72 -22.37
N LEU A 411 -77.90 -8.96 -23.39
CA LEU A 411 -78.45 -7.63 -23.73
C LEU A 411 -79.62 -7.68 -24.72
N VAL A 412 -79.93 -8.87 -25.24
CA VAL A 412 -80.97 -9.15 -26.25
C VAL A 412 -82.42 -8.88 -25.79
N PRO A 413 -82.82 -8.99 -24.50
CA PRO A 413 -84.23 -8.88 -24.06
C PRO A 413 -84.91 -7.50 -24.10
N GLY A 414 -84.22 -6.38 -24.37
CA GLY A 414 -84.82 -5.05 -24.55
C GLY A 414 -84.15 -3.92 -23.76
N GLY A 415 -84.47 -2.65 -24.12
CA GLY A 415 -83.79 -1.44 -23.65
C GLY A 415 -82.87 -0.81 -24.71
N GLU A 416 -82.22 0.30 -24.37
CA GLU A 416 -81.29 0.99 -25.29
C GLU A 416 -80.07 0.07 -25.60
N GLY A 417 -79.75 -0.14 -26.89
CA GLY A 417 -78.61 -0.96 -27.32
C GLY A 417 -78.89 -2.43 -27.69
N ALA A 418 -80.09 -2.95 -27.42
CA ALA A 418 -80.45 -4.35 -27.70
C ALA A 418 -80.43 -4.73 -29.20
N LYS A 419 -80.76 -3.78 -30.09
CA LYS A 419 -80.74 -3.99 -31.56
C LYS A 419 -79.31 -4.12 -32.09
N GLU A 420 -78.36 -3.43 -31.47
CA GLU A 420 -76.95 -3.41 -31.86
C GLU A 420 -76.22 -4.67 -31.38
N ALA A 421 -76.54 -5.17 -30.18
CA ALA A 421 -75.96 -6.41 -29.64
C ALA A 421 -76.16 -7.62 -30.59
N ARG A 422 -77.32 -7.71 -31.26
CA ARG A 422 -77.64 -8.78 -32.22
C ARG A 422 -76.85 -8.69 -33.53
N GLY A 423 -76.40 -7.50 -33.93
CA GLY A 423 -75.53 -7.31 -35.09
C GLY A 423 -74.11 -7.81 -34.80
N LEU A 424 -73.56 -7.41 -33.64
CA LEU A 424 -72.20 -7.75 -33.21
C LEU A 424 -71.97 -9.26 -33.01
N LEU A 425 -73.00 -10.01 -32.63
CA LEU A 425 -72.90 -11.47 -32.51
C LEU A 425 -72.61 -12.18 -33.83
N ARG A 426 -73.13 -11.68 -34.97
CA ARG A 426 -72.85 -12.27 -36.30
C ARG A 426 -71.43 -11.98 -36.76
N ASP A 427 -70.92 -10.80 -36.43
CA ASP A 427 -69.54 -10.41 -36.75
C ASP A 427 -68.53 -11.24 -35.93
N LEU A 428 -68.87 -11.58 -34.69
CA LEU A 428 -68.04 -12.37 -33.77
C LEU A 428 -67.75 -13.78 -34.31
N GLU A 429 -68.75 -14.47 -34.86
CA GLU A 429 -68.58 -15.81 -35.47
C GLU A 429 -67.61 -15.79 -36.66
N ARG A 430 -67.66 -14.73 -37.48
CA ARG A 430 -66.73 -14.53 -38.60
C ARG A 430 -65.30 -14.30 -38.13
N ILE A 431 -65.10 -13.62 -37.00
CA ILE A 431 -63.78 -13.34 -36.41
C ILE A 431 -63.18 -14.63 -35.82
N LYS A 432 -63.94 -15.45 -35.08
CA LYS A 432 -63.45 -16.74 -34.53
C LYS A 432 -62.88 -17.65 -35.63
N ALA A 433 -63.60 -17.79 -36.75
CA ALA A 433 -63.13 -18.58 -37.90
C ALA A 433 -61.87 -18.02 -38.60
N LYS A 434 -61.57 -16.72 -38.40
CA LYS A 434 -60.33 -16.11 -38.85
C LYS A 434 -59.19 -16.39 -37.87
N VAL A 435 -59.42 -16.27 -36.56
CA VAL A 435 -58.42 -16.52 -35.52
C VAL A 435 -57.90 -17.95 -35.57
N SER A 436 -58.78 -18.96 -35.70
CA SER A 436 -58.32 -20.35 -35.82
C SER A 436 -57.40 -20.58 -37.02
N ARG A 437 -57.64 -19.88 -38.14
CA ARG A 437 -56.77 -19.94 -39.32
C ARG A 437 -55.43 -19.24 -39.07
N GLU A 438 -55.43 -18.07 -38.45
CA GLU A 438 -54.19 -17.36 -38.13
C GLU A 438 -53.36 -18.07 -37.06
N LEU A 439 -53.98 -18.79 -36.12
CA LEU A 439 -53.28 -19.60 -35.12
C LEU A 439 -52.48 -20.73 -35.77
N LEU A 440 -53.08 -21.42 -36.75
CA LEU A 440 -52.39 -22.43 -37.54
C LEU A 440 -51.24 -21.82 -38.35
N VAL A 441 -51.41 -20.61 -38.88
CA VAL A 441 -50.34 -19.88 -39.57
C VAL A 441 -49.22 -19.49 -38.61
N LEU A 442 -49.52 -19.03 -37.40
CA LEU A 442 -48.49 -18.72 -36.40
C LEU A 442 -47.77 -19.95 -35.87
N GLN A 443 -48.48 -21.07 -35.70
CA GLN A 443 -47.83 -22.35 -35.39
C GLN A 443 -46.88 -22.76 -36.50
N ALA A 444 -47.31 -22.67 -37.77
CA ALA A 444 -46.43 -22.94 -38.91
C ALA A 444 -45.25 -21.95 -38.97
N ARG A 445 -45.43 -20.67 -38.62
CA ARG A 445 -44.34 -19.68 -38.56
C ARG A 445 -43.37 -19.93 -37.41
N PHE A 446 -43.88 -20.34 -36.24
CA PHE A 446 -43.06 -20.81 -35.12
C PHE A 446 -42.22 -22.02 -35.54
N GLU A 447 -42.82 -23.00 -36.21
CA GLU A 447 -42.13 -24.19 -36.72
C GLU A 447 -41.13 -23.86 -37.84
N ASN A 448 -41.35 -22.78 -38.60
CA ASN A 448 -40.40 -22.26 -39.57
C ASN A 448 -39.29 -21.36 -38.95
N GLY A 449 -39.22 -21.28 -37.61
CA GLY A 449 -38.09 -20.66 -36.89
C GLY A 449 -38.15 -19.14 -36.74
N GLU A 450 -39.33 -18.53 -36.80
CA GLU A 450 -39.45 -17.09 -36.61
C GLU A 450 -39.12 -16.64 -35.17
N SER A 451 -38.64 -15.41 -34.99
CA SER A 451 -38.17 -14.95 -33.68
C SER A 451 -39.29 -14.93 -32.63
N PRO A 452 -39.04 -15.32 -31.37
CA PRO A 452 -40.06 -15.35 -30.32
C PRO A 452 -40.73 -13.99 -30.11
N ALA A 453 -40.03 -12.87 -30.32
CA ALA A 453 -40.60 -11.53 -30.20
C ALA A 453 -41.58 -11.19 -31.34
N ALA A 454 -41.28 -11.58 -32.59
CA ALA A 454 -42.18 -11.40 -33.73
C ALA A 454 -43.40 -12.33 -33.64
N LEU A 455 -43.20 -13.54 -33.09
CA LEU A 455 -44.26 -14.48 -32.77
C LEU A 455 -45.07 -14.04 -31.56
N GLU A 456 -44.48 -13.37 -30.58
CA GLU A 456 -45.21 -12.69 -29.49
C GLU A 456 -46.05 -11.55 -30.06
N GLU A 457 -45.61 -10.83 -31.09
CA GLU A 457 -46.41 -9.79 -31.74
C GLU A 457 -47.56 -10.38 -32.56
N GLY A 458 -47.30 -11.46 -33.31
CA GLY A 458 -48.33 -12.22 -34.00
C GLY A 458 -49.31 -12.86 -33.02
N LEU A 459 -48.82 -13.48 -31.96
CA LEU A 459 -49.61 -14.07 -30.88
C LEU A 459 -50.35 -12.97 -30.13
N ALA A 460 -49.78 -11.77 -29.98
CA ALA A 460 -50.44 -10.61 -29.43
C ALA A 460 -51.53 -10.09 -30.38
N ALA A 461 -51.32 -10.12 -31.70
CA ALA A 461 -52.34 -9.78 -32.70
C ALA A 461 -53.49 -10.80 -32.69
N ILE A 462 -53.16 -12.08 -32.55
CA ILE A 462 -54.13 -13.13 -32.32
C ILE A 462 -54.79 -12.94 -30.97
N LYS A 463 -54.08 -12.65 -29.88
CA LYS A 463 -54.65 -12.38 -28.54
C LYS A 463 -55.50 -11.11 -28.51
N LYS A 464 -55.23 -10.14 -29.39
CA LYS A 464 -56.08 -8.96 -29.64
C LYS A 464 -57.38 -9.35 -30.35
N LEU A 465 -57.40 -10.48 -31.07
CA LEU A 465 -58.58 -11.02 -31.72
C LEU A 465 -59.26 -12.12 -30.89
N GLN A 466 -58.53 -13.03 -30.25
CA GLN A 466 -58.94 -14.10 -29.33
C GLN A 466 -57.78 -14.48 -28.38
N ASN A 467 -57.88 -14.19 -27.08
CA ASN A 467 -56.89 -14.55 -26.06
C ASN A 467 -57.35 -15.61 -25.06
N ASP A 468 -58.60 -16.07 -25.17
CA ASP A 468 -59.26 -17.01 -24.26
C ASP A 468 -59.38 -18.43 -24.85
N SER A 469 -58.37 -18.87 -25.61
CA SER A 469 -58.34 -20.18 -26.29
C SER A 469 -57.15 -21.03 -25.84
N ASP A 470 -57.37 -22.29 -25.49
CA ASP A 470 -56.33 -23.22 -25.00
C ASP A 470 -55.16 -23.38 -25.99
N GLY A 471 -55.44 -23.34 -27.30
CA GLY A 471 -54.39 -23.40 -28.34
C GLY A 471 -53.46 -22.15 -28.37
N VAL A 472 -53.90 -21.03 -27.80
CA VAL A 472 -53.07 -19.83 -27.61
C VAL A 472 -52.12 -20.02 -26.43
N GLU A 473 -52.57 -20.69 -25.37
CA GLU A 473 -51.80 -20.94 -24.14
C GLU A 473 -50.67 -21.96 -24.39
N ASP A 474 -50.94 -23.04 -25.11
CA ASP A 474 -49.92 -24.02 -25.50
C ASP A 474 -48.84 -23.38 -26.39
N LEU A 475 -49.23 -22.54 -27.34
CA LEU A 475 -48.29 -21.81 -28.20
C LEU A 475 -47.48 -20.79 -27.39
N GLU A 476 -48.10 -20.14 -26.40
CA GLU A 476 -47.42 -19.24 -25.47
C GLU A 476 -46.37 -19.96 -24.62
N ALA A 477 -46.67 -21.15 -24.10
CA ALA A 477 -45.70 -21.94 -23.33
C ALA A 477 -44.48 -22.32 -24.19
N ARG A 478 -44.69 -22.71 -25.46
CA ARG A 478 -43.60 -22.98 -26.42
C ARG A 478 -42.78 -21.73 -26.74
N ILE A 479 -43.43 -20.58 -26.90
CA ILE A 479 -42.77 -19.29 -27.10
C ILE A 479 -41.98 -18.88 -25.86
N LEU A 480 -42.50 -19.11 -24.65
CA LEU A 480 -41.83 -18.82 -23.38
C LEU A 480 -40.59 -19.69 -23.18
N ALA A 481 -40.66 -20.97 -23.53
CA ALA A 481 -39.50 -21.86 -23.53
C ALA A 481 -38.42 -21.36 -24.50
N ALA A 482 -38.80 -20.97 -25.72
CA ALA A 482 -37.90 -20.36 -26.70
C ALA A 482 -37.30 -19.03 -26.20
N LYS A 483 -38.06 -18.25 -25.43
CA LYS A 483 -37.59 -17.00 -24.79
C LYS A 483 -36.59 -17.26 -23.67
N HIS A 484 -36.82 -18.26 -22.82
CA HIS A 484 -35.87 -18.64 -21.78
C HIS A 484 -34.55 -19.14 -22.37
N LEU A 485 -34.63 -19.93 -23.44
CA LEU A 485 -33.47 -20.32 -24.22
C LEU A 485 -32.72 -19.09 -24.75
N GLN A 486 -33.43 -18.17 -25.40
CA GLN A 486 -32.85 -16.92 -25.89
C GLN A 486 -32.24 -16.07 -24.76
N LYS A 487 -32.86 -16.04 -23.58
CA LYS A 487 -32.33 -15.32 -22.41
C LYS A 487 -31.02 -15.94 -21.92
N ARG A 488 -30.94 -17.26 -21.78
CA ARG A 488 -29.71 -17.96 -21.37
C ARG A 488 -28.58 -17.72 -22.37
N ILE A 489 -28.90 -17.75 -23.67
CA ILE A 489 -27.93 -17.41 -24.72
C ILE A 489 -27.45 -15.97 -24.57
N ARG A 490 -28.35 -15.00 -24.34
CA ARG A 490 -27.95 -13.61 -24.09
C ARG A 490 -27.09 -13.44 -22.85
N GLU A 491 -27.37 -14.18 -21.78
CA GLU A 491 -26.55 -14.16 -20.56
C GLU A 491 -25.14 -14.70 -20.83
N LEU A 492 -25.02 -15.75 -21.64
CA LEU A 492 -23.72 -16.28 -22.08
C LEU A 492 -23.02 -15.35 -23.06
N GLU A 493 -23.74 -14.75 -23.99
CA GLU A 493 -23.22 -13.73 -24.90
C GLU A 493 -22.74 -12.51 -24.13
N ALA A 494 -23.46 -12.07 -23.09
CA ALA A 494 -23.04 -10.96 -22.24
C ALA A 494 -21.79 -11.30 -21.43
N ALA A 495 -21.68 -12.51 -20.86
CA ALA A 495 -20.47 -12.96 -20.18
C ALA A 495 -19.28 -13.05 -21.17
N LEU A 496 -19.54 -13.50 -22.40
CA LEU A 496 -18.57 -13.55 -23.48
C LEU A 496 -18.12 -12.14 -23.93
N GLU A 497 -19.02 -11.17 -24.02
CA GLU A 497 -18.72 -9.77 -24.34
C GLU A 497 -17.91 -9.09 -23.23
N GLN A 498 -18.23 -9.39 -21.97
CA GLN A 498 -17.48 -8.93 -20.80
C GLN A 498 -16.13 -9.63 -20.63
N ARG A 499 -15.88 -10.70 -21.40
CA ARG A 499 -14.69 -11.56 -21.31
C ARG A 499 -14.50 -12.15 -19.92
N ASP A 500 -15.62 -12.42 -19.23
CA ASP A 500 -15.62 -13.09 -17.93
C ASP A 500 -15.67 -14.60 -18.16
N TRP A 501 -14.50 -15.17 -18.38
CA TRP A 501 -14.31 -16.59 -18.71
C TRP A 501 -14.79 -17.53 -17.61
N GLU A 502 -14.64 -17.14 -16.35
CA GLU A 502 -15.07 -17.94 -15.20
C GLU A 502 -16.59 -17.95 -15.08
N LEU A 503 -17.23 -16.78 -15.19
CA LEU A 503 -18.68 -16.67 -15.22
C LEU A 503 -19.28 -17.43 -16.41
N LEU A 504 -18.67 -17.32 -17.58
CA LEU A 504 -19.09 -18.04 -18.78
C LEU A 504 -19.06 -19.56 -18.56
N LEU A 505 -17.97 -20.10 -18.01
CA LEU A 505 -17.88 -21.52 -17.65
C LEU A 505 -18.90 -21.93 -16.59
N GLY A 506 -19.11 -21.10 -15.57
CA GLY A 506 -20.10 -21.32 -14.52
C GLY A 506 -21.52 -21.42 -15.08
N ARG A 507 -21.92 -20.45 -15.91
CA ARG A 507 -23.24 -20.44 -16.57
C ARG A 507 -23.42 -21.61 -17.53
N PHE A 508 -22.36 -22.03 -18.21
CA PHE A 508 -22.38 -23.24 -19.03
C PHE A 508 -22.65 -24.50 -18.19
N ARG A 509 -21.95 -24.64 -17.06
CA ARG A 509 -22.16 -25.76 -16.13
C ARG A 509 -23.58 -25.76 -15.57
N ASP A 510 -24.09 -24.61 -15.14
CA ASP A 510 -25.45 -24.45 -14.63
C ASP A 510 -26.49 -24.86 -15.69
N TRP A 511 -26.32 -24.41 -16.94
CA TRP A 511 -27.21 -24.78 -18.03
C TRP A 511 -27.19 -26.30 -18.29
N MET A 512 -26.00 -26.92 -18.27
CA MET A 512 -25.89 -28.37 -18.44
C MET A 512 -26.47 -29.16 -17.26
N ALA A 513 -26.40 -28.63 -16.04
CA ALA A 513 -26.97 -29.24 -14.84
C ALA A 513 -28.51 -29.19 -14.83
N ASP A 514 -29.10 -28.07 -15.25
CA ASP A 514 -30.56 -27.83 -15.26
C ASP A 514 -31.35 -28.77 -16.18
N ARG A 515 -30.72 -29.34 -17.22
CA ARG A 515 -31.42 -30.10 -18.28
C ARG A 515 -31.64 -31.58 -17.96
N GLY A 516 -31.05 -32.11 -16.89
CA GLY A 516 -31.22 -33.52 -16.46
C GLY A 516 -30.90 -34.55 -17.56
N GLU A 517 -31.37 -35.80 -17.41
CA GLU A 517 -31.14 -36.91 -18.37
C GLU A 517 -31.88 -36.73 -19.73
N GLY A 518 -32.74 -35.70 -19.87
CA GLY A 518 -33.59 -35.50 -21.05
C GLY A 518 -32.86 -35.08 -22.34
N GLY A 519 -31.57 -34.74 -22.25
CA GLY A 519 -30.75 -34.34 -23.40
C GLY A 519 -31.08 -32.96 -23.97
N LEU A 520 -30.19 -32.45 -24.83
CA LEU A 520 -30.38 -31.18 -25.54
C LEU A 520 -31.23 -31.40 -26.80
N PHE A 521 -32.28 -30.58 -26.98
CA PHE A 521 -33.06 -30.56 -28.21
C PHE A 521 -32.17 -30.11 -29.38
N GLN A 522 -32.56 -30.48 -30.60
CA GLN A 522 -31.77 -30.19 -31.80
C GLN A 522 -31.57 -28.68 -32.02
N GLU A 523 -32.55 -27.86 -31.66
CA GLU A 523 -32.49 -26.39 -31.74
C GLU A 523 -31.47 -25.79 -30.75
N ASP A 524 -31.42 -26.30 -29.51
CA ASP A 524 -30.42 -25.87 -28.52
C ASP A 524 -29.00 -26.15 -29.04
N ARG A 525 -28.81 -27.30 -29.69
CA ARG A 525 -27.51 -27.68 -30.26
C ARG A 525 -27.07 -26.72 -31.37
N THR A 526 -27.99 -26.24 -32.21
CA THR A 526 -27.65 -25.28 -33.27
C THR A 526 -27.21 -23.95 -32.68
N GLN A 527 -27.95 -23.41 -31.70
CA GLN A 527 -27.59 -22.13 -31.06
C GLN A 527 -26.31 -22.23 -30.22
N LEU A 528 -26.10 -23.35 -29.54
CA LEU A 528 -24.85 -23.63 -28.83
C LEU A 528 -23.66 -23.73 -29.78
N ARG A 529 -23.85 -24.21 -31.02
CA ARG A 529 -22.80 -24.20 -32.04
C ARG A 529 -22.47 -22.80 -32.53
N GLU A 530 -23.46 -21.94 -32.73
CA GLU A 530 -23.22 -20.53 -33.07
C GLU A 530 -22.48 -19.79 -31.95
N LEU A 531 -22.89 -19.99 -30.70
CA LEU A 531 -22.18 -19.46 -29.54
C LEU A 531 -20.76 -20.03 -29.44
N GLY A 532 -20.58 -21.32 -29.73
CA GLY A 532 -19.28 -21.96 -29.87
C GLY A 532 -18.39 -21.22 -30.87
N GLN A 533 -18.89 -20.90 -32.07
CA GLN A 533 -18.14 -20.13 -33.06
C GLN A 533 -17.74 -18.74 -32.55
N LYS A 534 -18.63 -18.03 -31.84
CA LYS A 534 -18.32 -16.73 -31.22
C LYS A 534 -17.25 -16.86 -30.13
N ILE A 535 -17.36 -17.88 -29.28
CA ILE A 535 -16.33 -18.20 -28.28
C ILE A 535 -15.00 -18.42 -29.01
N HIS A 536 -14.96 -19.31 -30.00
CA HIS A 536 -13.76 -19.61 -30.79
C HIS A 536 -13.11 -18.35 -31.39
N GLN A 537 -13.90 -17.43 -31.96
CA GLN A 537 -13.39 -16.15 -32.49
C GLN A 537 -12.80 -15.25 -31.41
N ASN A 538 -13.45 -15.14 -30.24
CA ASN A 538 -12.93 -14.35 -29.13
C ASN A 538 -11.67 -14.95 -28.52
N LEU A 539 -11.62 -16.28 -28.34
CA LEU A 539 -10.40 -16.96 -27.88
C LEU A 539 -9.25 -16.71 -28.84
N ARG A 540 -9.50 -16.76 -30.15
CA ARG A 540 -8.50 -16.46 -31.17
C ARG A 540 -8.03 -15.01 -31.11
N ARG A 541 -8.95 -14.06 -30.97
CA ARG A 541 -8.62 -12.63 -30.80
C ARG A 541 -7.78 -12.37 -29.54
N ASP A 542 -8.08 -13.05 -28.45
CA ASP A 542 -7.35 -12.90 -27.19
C ASP A 542 -5.98 -13.57 -27.23
N LEU A 543 -5.87 -14.71 -27.92
CA LEU A 543 -4.59 -15.28 -28.28
C LEU A 543 -3.79 -14.28 -29.11
N GLU A 544 -4.36 -13.71 -30.18
CA GLU A 544 -3.71 -12.66 -30.99
C GLU A 544 -3.25 -11.46 -30.16
N ALA A 545 -4.04 -11.05 -29.15
CA ALA A 545 -3.68 -10.00 -28.20
C ALA A 545 -2.61 -10.40 -27.15
N GLY A 546 -2.22 -11.68 -27.10
CA GLY A 546 -1.15 -12.18 -26.23
C GLY A 546 -1.60 -12.68 -24.86
N HIS A 547 -2.89 -12.87 -24.60
CA HIS A 547 -3.42 -13.39 -23.32
C HIS A 547 -3.38 -14.92 -23.27
N VAL A 548 -2.22 -15.54 -23.50
CA VAL A 548 -2.11 -16.97 -23.76
C VAL A 548 -2.40 -17.85 -22.53
N GLU A 549 -1.93 -17.46 -21.35
CA GLU A 549 -2.06 -18.27 -20.13
C GLU A 549 -3.52 -18.36 -19.66
N ALA A 550 -4.23 -17.22 -19.66
CA ALA A 550 -5.65 -17.17 -19.34
C ALA A 550 -6.48 -18.02 -20.32
N GLN A 551 -6.11 -18.00 -21.61
CA GLN A 551 -6.79 -18.76 -22.65
C GLN A 551 -6.56 -20.26 -22.52
N LEU A 552 -5.35 -20.71 -22.17
CA LEU A 552 -5.08 -22.14 -21.89
C LEU A 552 -5.94 -22.66 -20.75
N TYR A 553 -6.05 -21.92 -19.65
CA TYR A 553 -6.92 -22.29 -18.53
C TYR A 553 -8.39 -22.42 -18.95
N PHE A 554 -8.90 -21.45 -19.71
CA PHE A 554 -10.28 -21.49 -20.19
C PHE A 554 -10.53 -22.62 -21.19
N LEU A 555 -9.60 -22.85 -22.14
CA LEU A 555 -9.68 -23.96 -23.09
C LEU A 555 -9.76 -25.32 -22.40
N GLU A 556 -9.02 -25.51 -21.30
CA GLU A 556 -9.11 -26.72 -20.48
C GLU A 556 -10.47 -26.86 -19.77
N GLY A 557 -11.00 -25.77 -19.23
CA GLY A 557 -12.33 -25.74 -18.62
C GLY A 557 -13.47 -25.98 -19.61
N LEU A 558 -13.28 -25.57 -20.88
CA LEU A 558 -14.28 -25.69 -21.95
C LEU A 558 -14.22 -27.06 -22.67
N ALA A 559 -13.11 -27.80 -22.54
CA ALA A 559 -12.90 -29.09 -23.22
C ALA A 559 -14.06 -30.10 -23.06
N PRO A 560 -14.69 -30.27 -21.86
CA PRO A 560 -15.83 -31.18 -21.71
C PRO A 560 -17.06 -30.80 -22.57
N PHE A 561 -17.15 -29.55 -23.01
CA PHE A 561 -18.28 -29.01 -23.77
C PHE A 561 -17.99 -28.86 -25.27
N ALA A 562 -16.77 -29.16 -25.73
CA ALA A 562 -16.33 -28.94 -27.11
C ALA A 562 -17.25 -29.62 -28.15
N GLY A 563 -17.69 -30.87 -27.85
CA GLY A 563 -18.59 -31.61 -28.72
C GLY A 563 -19.99 -31.00 -28.85
N VAL A 564 -20.51 -30.39 -27.77
CA VAL A 564 -21.82 -29.71 -27.78
C VAL A 564 -21.73 -28.38 -28.52
N LEU A 565 -20.65 -27.64 -28.29
CA LEU A 565 -20.36 -26.35 -28.93
C LEU A 565 -19.92 -26.47 -30.39
N GLY A 566 -19.59 -27.67 -30.87
CA GLY A 566 -19.12 -27.91 -32.23
C GLY A 566 -17.85 -27.13 -32.58
N VAL A 567 -16.95 -26.94 -31.61
CA VAL A 567 -15.69 -26.20 -31.79
C VAL A 567 -14.49 -27.11 -31.63
N GLU A 568 -13.53 -26.96 -32.55
CA GLU A 568 -12.23 -27.63 -32.46
C GLU A 568 -11.29 -26.84 -31.54
N LEU A 569 -11.35 -27.15 -30.24
CA LEU A 569 -10.51 -26.48 -29.24
C LEU A 569 -9.04 -26.92 -29.29
N GLU A 570 -8.75 -28.12 -29.79
CA GLU A 570 -7.39 -28.68 -29.83
C GLU A 570 -6.42 -27.84 -30.68
N ASN A 571 -6.89 -27.26 -31.80
CA ASN A 571 -6.08 -26.40 -32.64
C ASN A 571 -5.71 -25.08 -31.93
N LEU A 572 -6.68 -24.44 -31.26
CA LEU A 572 -6.43 -23.24 -30.45
C LEU A 572 -5.53 -23.55 -29.26
N ARG A 573 -5.72 -24.70 -28.61
CA ARG A 573 -4.88 -25.14 -27.50
C ARG A 573 -3.44 -25.37 -27.95
N ALA A 574 -3.24 -26.04 -29.09
CA ALA A 574 -1.92 -26.25 -29.68
C ALA A 574 -1.26 -24.93 -30.11
N GLU A 575 -2.03 -23.96 -30.62
CA GLU A 575 -1.52 -22.62 -30.93
C GLU A 575 -1.11 -21.84 -29.68
N ALA A 576 -1.98 -21.79 -28.67
CA ALA A 576 -1.72 -21.15 -27.38
C ALA A 576 -0.47 -21.76 -26.73
N GLN A 577 -0.36 -23.09 -26.69
CA GLN A 577 0.79 -23.78 -26.16
C GLN A 577 2.09 -23.44 -26.91
N ARG A 578 2.06 -23.41 -28.25
CA ARG A 578 3.22 -23.00 -29.06
C ARG A 578 3.65 -21.55 -28.78
N ARG A 579 2.69 -20.62 -28.65
CA ARG A 579 2.99 -19.20 -28.34
C ARG A 579 3.54 -19.03 -26.93
N LYS A 580 2.99 -19.74 -25.94
CA LYS A 580 3.53 -19.80 -24.57
C LYS A 580 4.98 -20.28 -24.58
N GLU A 581 5.27 -21.38 -25.27
CA GLU A 581 6.63 -21.92 -25.39
C GLU A 581 7.60 -20.96 -26.09
N ALA A 582 7.13 -20.26 -27.14
CA ALA A 582 7.90 -19.24 -27.83
C ALA A 582 8.20 -18.04 -26.92
N ALA A 583 7.19 -17.51 -26.21
CA ALA A 583 7.33 -16.43 -25.26
C ALA A 583 8.27 -16.79 -24.11
N ASP A 584 8.14 -17.99 -23.54
CA ASP A 584 9.01 -18.50 -22.49
C ASP A 584 10.47 -18.61 -22.96
N ARG A 585 10.70 -19.08 -24.19
CA ARG A 585 12.03 -19.16 -24.78
C ARG A 585 12.65 -17.77 -24.95
N LEU A 586 11.89 -16.82 -25.50
CA LEU A 586 12.33 -15.42 -25.68
C LEU A 586 12.60 -14.74 -24.33
N ALA A 587 11.74 -14.98 -23.32
CA ALA A 587 11.95 -14.45 -21.98
C ALA A 587 13.21 -15.01 -21.32
N ARG A 588 13.50 -16.31 -21.49
CA ARG A 588 14.76 -16.93 -21.03
C ARG A 588 15.96 -16.37 -21.76
N GLN A 589 15.86 -16.13 -23.07
CA GLN A 589 16.91 -15.45 -23.84
C GLN A 589 17.16 -14.04 -23.31
N GLY A 590 16.10 -13.25 -23.07
CA GLY A 590 16.23 -11.91 -22.50
C GLY A 590 16.84 -11.90 -21.10
N LEU A 591 16.52 -12.89 -20.25
CA LEU A 591 17.17 -13.07 -18.95
C LEU A 591 18.67 -13.39 -19.11
N ALA A 592 19.03 -14.27 -20.04
CA ALA A 592 20.44 -14.58 -20.34
C ALA A 592 21.20 -13.36 -20.88
N SER A 593 20.60 -12.59 -21.80
CA SER A 593 21.18 -11.33 -22.30
C SER A 593 21.42 -10.31 -21.18
N LEU A 594 20.53 -10.24 -20.17
CA LEU A 594 20.77 -9.40 -18.99
C LEU A 594 21.97 -9.86 -18.17
N ASP A 595 22.13 -11.18 -17.98
CA ASP A 595 23.27 -11.74 -17.28
C ASP A 595 24.59 -11.48 -18.05
N GLU A 596 24.52 -11.44 -19.38
CA GLU A 596 25.62 -11.06 -20.29
C GLU A 596 25.80 -9.53 -20.43
N LYS A 597 25.01 -8.72 -19.72
CA LYS A 597 25.03 -7.24 -19.73
C LYS A 597 24.56 -6.58 -21.03
N ASN A 598 23.77 -7.28 -21.85
CA ASN A 598 23.15 -6.74 -23.06
C ASN A 598 21.70 -6.29 -22.80
N GLU A 599 21.52 -5.10 -22.22
CA GLU A 599 20.20 -4.54 -21.86
C GLU A 599 19.30 -4.31 -23.09
N ALA A 600 19.86 -3.86 -24.22
CA ALA A 600 19.10 -3.59 -25.43
C ALA A 600 18.48 -4.87 -26.01
N GLU A 601 19.24 -5.95 -26.08
CA GLU A 601 18.75 -7.25 -26.54
C GLU A 601 17.73 -7.85 -25.57
N ALA A 602 17.89 -7.63 -24.26
CA ALA A 602 16.92 -8.05 -23.27
C ALA A 602 15.57 -7.31 -23.39
N LEU A 603 15.60 -6.00 -23.66
CA LEU A 603 14.39 -5.21 -23.92
C LEU A 603 13.70 -5.67 -25.21
N GLN A 604 14.47 -5.89 -26.28
CA GLN A 604 13.93 -6.43 -27.54
C GLN A 604 13.32 -7.82 -27.33
N SER A 605 13.98 -8.67 -26.55
CA SER A 605 13.48 -10.01 -26.20
C SER A 605 12.20 -9.94 -25.37
N LEU A 606 12.09 -8.98 -24.45
CA LEU A 606 10.85 -8.75 -23.70
C LEU A 606 9.72 -8.31 -24.62
N GLU A 607 9.97 -7.37 -25.54
CA GLU A 607 8.96 -6.90 -26.50
C GLU A 607 8.48 -8.04 -27.40
N ASN A 608 9.41 -8.83 -27.96
CA ASN A 608 9.09 -10.01 -28.74
C ASN A 608 8.32 -11.05 -27.91
N ALA A 609 8.70 -11.28 -26.65
CA ALA A 609 8.01 -12.23 -25.79
C ALA A 609 6.61 -11.76 -25.40
N ARG A 610 6.39 -10.45 -25.21
CA ARG A 610 5.05 -9.87 -24.97
C ARG A 610 4.14 -9.99 -26.18
N ASN A 611 4.70 -9.87 -27.39
CA ASN A 611 3.96 -10.11 -28.63
C ASN A 611 3.52 -11.57 -28.76
N GLU A 612 4.28 -12.52 -28.19
CA GLU A 612 3.91 -13.94 -28.18
C GLU A 612 2.92 -14.27 -27.06
N ALA A 613 3.23 -13.93 -25.81
CA ALA A 613 2.38 -14.14 -24.63
C ALA A 613 2.68 -13.09 -23.54
N LEU A 614 1.82 -12.08 -23.41
CA LEU A 614 1.94 -11.00 -22.44
C LEU A 614 1.83 -11.50 -20.98
N ASP A 615 0.96 -12.48 -20.75
CA ASP A 615 0.60 -12.99 -19.42
C ASP A 615 1.44 -14.21 -18.98
N SER A 616 2.44 -14.62 -19.78
CA SER A 616 3.35 -15.70 -19.37
C SER A 616 4.12 -15.30 -18.09
N PRO A 617 4.19 -16.18 -17.07
CA PRO A 617 4.98 -15.95 -15.87
C PRO A 617 6.46 -15.64 -16.14
N GLN A 618 7.07 -16.22 -17.18
CA GLN A 618 8.47 -15.94 -17.52
C GLN A 618 8.64 -14.54 -18.12
N VAL A 619 7.69 -14.10 -18.95
CA VAL A 619 7.67 -12.75 -19.52
C VAL A 619 7.50 -11.70 -18.43
N LEU A 620 6.57 -11.92 -17.50
CA LEU A 620 6.38 -11.05 -16.33
C LEU A 620 7.63 -11.01 -15.45
N ARG A 621 8.32 -12.14 -15.24
CA ARG A 621 9.59 -12.18 -14.50
C ARG A 621 10.69 -11.36 -15.18
N LEU A 622 10.85 -11.48 -16.50
CA LEU A 622 11.81 -10.66 -17.26
C LEU A 622 11.46 -9.17 -17.15
N ALA A 623 10.20 -8.80 -17.32
CA ALA A 623 9.73 -7.42 -17.18
C ALA A 623 10.08 -6.84 -15.81
N HIS A 624 9.72 -7.55 -14.72
CA HIS A 624 10.05 -7.12 -13.36
C HIS A 624 11.56 -6.98 -13.13
N ARG A 625 12.37 -7.87 -13.71
CA ARG A 625 13.83 -7.81 -13.58
C ARG A 625 14.41 -6.58 -14.28
N LEU A 626 13.91 -6.24 -15.48
CA LEU A 626 14.27 -5.01 -16.21
C LEU A 626 13.86 -3.75 -15.45
N GLU A 627 12.65 -3.69 -14.91
CA GLU A 627 12.19 -2.57 -14.09
C GLU A 627 13.02 -2.40 -12.81
N SER A 628 13.42 -3.50 -12.16
CA SER A 628 14.35 -3.47 -11.03
C SER A 628 15.70 -2.90 -11.43
N LEU A 629 16.25 -3.34 -12.58
CA LEU A 629 17.53 -2.86 -13.09
C LEU A 629 17.50 -1.36 -13.38
N GLN A 630 16.42 -0.85 -13.98
CA GLN A 630 16.24 0.57 -14.26
C GLN A 630 16.18 1.42 -12.98
N ARG A 631 15.48 0.93 -11.94
CA ARG A 631 15.46 1.59 -10.62
C ARG A 631 16.84 1.62 -9.97
N ASP A 632 17.57 0.50 -10.00
CA ASP A 632 18.93 0.44 -9.45
C ASP A 632 19.89 1.35 -10.24
N ARG A 633 19.75 1.43 -11.56
CA ARG A 633 20.53 2.34 -12.41
C ARG A 633 20.30 3.80 -12.04
N ALA A 634 19.04 4.20 -11.83
CA ALA A 634 18.69 5.55 -11.40
C ALA A 634 19.36 5.88 -10.05
N ARG A 635 19.29 4.96 -9.08
CA ARG A 635 19.95 5.12 -7.77
C ARG A 635 21.48 5.23 -7.87
N VAL A 636 22.13 4.46 -8.74
CA VAL A 636 23.58 4.61 -8.98
C VAL A 636 23.88 5.97 -9.62
N GLY A 637 23.03 6.44 -10.53
CA GLY A 637 23.12 7.78 -11.11
C GLY A 637 23.00 8.89 -10.06
N GLU A 638 22.05 8.78 -9.14
CA GLU A 638 21.90 9.68 -7.99
C GLU A 638 23.15 9.65 -7.08
N ALA A 639 23.68 8.46 -6.77
CA ALA A 639 24.89 8.33 -5.98
C ALA A 639 26.11 9.01 -6.65
N LEU A 640 26.23 8.91 -7.97
CA LEU A 640 27.25 9.63 -8.75
C LEU A 640 27.08 11.15 -8.68
N GLN A 641 25.85 11.65 -8.70
CA GLN A 641 25.57 13.08 -8.55
C GLN A 641 25.90 13.56 -7.13
N LEU A 642 25.47 12.79 -6.13
CA LEU A 642 25.73 13.06 -4.71
C LEU A 642 27.22 13.00 -4.39
N ALA A 643 28.02 12.19 -5.10
CA ALA A 643 29.42 11.98 -4.77
C ALA A 643 30.18 13.29 -4.54
N ARG A 644 29.93 14.31 -5.37
CA ARG A 644 30.60 15.63 -5.30
C ARG A 644 30.10 16.55 -4.20
N SER A 645 28.82 16.44 -3.84
CA SER A 645 28.18 17.34 -2.87
C SER A 645 28.09 16.76 -1.46
N ASP A 646 27.85 15.45 -1.38
CA ASP A 646 27.66 14.67 -0.16
C ASP A 646 28.25 13.25 -0.37
N PRO A 647 29.58 13.09 -0.17
CA PRO A 647 30.25 11.82 -0.33
C PRO A 647 29.75 10.75 0.65
N GLU A 648 29.29 11.13 1.85
CA GLU A 648 28.75 10.19 2.84
C GLU A 648 27.38 9.68 2.43
N GLY A 649 26.48 10.57 2.00
CA GLY A 649 25.18 10.22 1.43
C GLY A 649 25.31 9.32 0.20
N ALA A 650 26.24 9.63 -0.70
CA ALA A 650 26.53 8.79 -1.86
C ALA A 650 27.03 7.38 -1.48
N ARG A 651 27.89 7.25 -0.46
CA ARG A 651 28.32 5.94 0.08
C ARG A 651 27.14 5.16 0.66
N ALA A 652 26.31 5.81 1.47
CA ALA A 652 25.11 5.19 2.05
C ALA A 652 24.14 4.71 0.94
N HIS A 653 23.96 5.50 -0.12
CA HIS A 653 23.16 5.12 -1.28
C HIS A 653 23.72 3.87 -1.98
N LEU A 654 25.04 3.80 -2.20
CA LEU A 654 25.68 2.65 -2.84
C LEU A 654 25.61 1.38 -1.97
N ASP A 655 25.75 1.52 -0.64
CA ASP A 655 25.66 0.39 0.29
C ASP A 655 24.23 -0.16 0.40
N GLY A 656 23.22 0.68 0.16
CA GLY A 656 21.80 0.31 0.13
C GLY A 656 21.35 -0.50 -1.11
N LEU A 657 22.17 -0.59 -2.16
CA LEU A 657 21.81 -1.27 -3.42
C LEU A 657 21.78 -2.81 -3.34
N GLY A 658 22.22 -3.40 -2.24
CA GLY A 658 22.33 -4.86 -2.14
C GLY A 658 23.34 -5.44 -3.15
N PRO A 659 23.22 -6.72 -3.55
CA PRO A 659 24.13 -7.32 -4.52
C PRO A 659 23.97 -6.67 -5.90
N THR A 660 25.01 -5.96 -6.35
CA THR A 660 24.99 -5.20 -7.61
C THR A 660 24.73 -6.11 -8.83
N PRO A 661 23.67 -5.85 -9.62
CA PRO A 661 23.41 -6.55 -10.86
C PRO A 661 24.61 -6.47 -11.83
N ALA A 662 24.88 -7.53 -12.59
CA ALA A 662 26.02 -7.59 -13.51
C ALA A 662 26.12 -6.39 -14.48
N PRO A 663 25.02 -5.87 -15.06
CA PRO A 663 25.08 -4.70 -15.95
C PRO A 663 25.53 -3.41 -15.25
N LEU A 664 25.27 -3.28 -13.94
CA LEU A 664 25.59 -2.07 -13.17
C LEU A 664 26.96 -2.12 -12.48
N ARG A 665 27.68 -3.25 -12.54
CA ARG A 665 28.98 -3.40 -11.86
C ARG A 665 29.99 -2.34 -12.26
N THR A 666 30.07 -1.99 -13.55
CA THR A 666 30.99 -0.96 -14.04
C THR A 666 30.58 0.41 -13.50
N MET A 667 29.30 0.78 -13.55
CA MET A 667 28.83 2.06 -13.03
C MET A 667 29.03 2.20 -11.51
N VAL A 668 28.76 1.14 -10.74
CA VAL A 668 29.02 1.14 -9.30
C VAL A 668 30.51 1.22 -9.01
N PHE A 669 31.34 0.55 -9.80
CA PHE A 669 32.80 0.67 -9.70
C PHE A 669 33.27 2.10 -9.99
N ASP A 670 32.75 2.73 -11.03
CA ASP A 670 33.05 4.12 -11.38
C ASP A 670 32.58 5.09 -10.28
N ALA A 671 31.40 4.86 -9.70
CA ALA A 671 30.89 5.64 -8.58
C ALA A 671 31.76 5.51 -7.32
N LYS A 672 32.20 4.29 -7.01
CA LYS A 672 33.15 4.05 -5.91
C LYS A 672 34.50 4.71 -6.17
N ASN A 673 35.03 4.59 -7.39
CA ASN A 673 36.27 5.26 -7.76
C ASN A 673 36.16 6.78 -7.66
N GLU A 674 35.05 7.38 -8.10
CA GLU A 674 34.83 8.84 -7.98
C GLU A 674 34.72 9.26 -6.51
N LEU A 675 34.05 8.46 -5.67
CA LEU A 675 34.00 8.70 -4.21
C LEU A 675 35.36 8.56 -3.53
N GLU A 676 36.19 7.65 -4.01
CA GLU A 676 37.56 7.47 -3.54
C GLU A 676 38.46 8.64 -3.95
N ARG A 677 38.30 9.13 -5.19
CA ARG A 677 38.96 10.33 -5.71
C ARG A 677 38.64 11.57 -4.88
N LEU A 678 37.39 11.72 -4.45
CA LEU A 678 36.95 12.84 -3.63
C LEU A 678 37.47 12.83 -2.18
N GLY A 679 38.27 11.82 -1.80
CA GLY A 679 38.99 11.76 -0.52
C GLY A 679 40.00 12.89 -0.28
N GLY A 680 40.20 13.81 -1.23
CA GLY A 680 40.86 15.11 -1.00
C GLY A 680 42.40 15.09 -1.02
N LEU A 681 43.03 13.98 -1.40
CA LEU A 681 44.49 13.86 -1.54
C LEU A 681 44.97 13.62 -2.98
N GLU A 682 44.13 13.84 -4.00
CA GLU A 682 44.48 13.54 -5.41
C GLU A 682 45.71 14.32 -5.88
N GLY A 683 45.79 15.61 -5.52
CA GLY A 683 46.94 16.45 -5.84
C GLY A 683 48.17 16.19 -4.97
N GLY A 684 48.06 15.33 -3.96
CA GLY A 684 49.04 15.12 -2.91
C GLY A 684 48.65 15.76 -1.57
N CYS A 685 49.62 15.86 -0.65
CA CYS A 685 49.45 16.47 0.67
C CYS A 685 50.75 17.03 1.22
N LEU A 686 50.66 17.93 2.20
CA LEU A 686 51.79 18.35 3.01
C LEU A 686 51.86 17.46 4.25
N LEU A 687 52.96 16.73 4.40
CA LEU A 687 53.21 15.84 5.53
C LEU A 687 54.15 16.53 6.52
N GLN A 688 53.64 16.86 7.71
CA GLN A 688 54.43 17.45 8.79
C GLN A 688 54.77 16.36 9.81
N VAL A 689 56.04 15.94 9.84
CA VAL A 689 56.51 14.87 10.72
C VAL A 689 57.32 15.46 11.86
N GLU A 690 56.93 15.17 13.11
CA GLU A 690 57.69 15.55 14.30
C GLU A 690 59.13 15.00 14.21
N GLU A 691 60.12 15.84 14.48
CA GLU A 691 61.56 15.59 14.29
C GLU A 691 62.03 15.29 12.84
N GLY A 692 61.14 14.90 11.93
CA GLY A 692 61.44 14.60 10.52
C GLY A 692 61.39 15.82 9.59
N GLY A 693 60.59 16.83 9.93
CA GLY A 693 60.36 18.05 9.14
C GLY A 693 59.16 17.97 8.19
N GLU A 694 59.10 18.88 7.23
CA GLU A 694 57.98 19.02 6.30
C GLU A 694 58.30 18.44 4.91
N TYR A 695 57.32 17.74 4.34
CA TYR A 695 57.44 17.07 3.05
C TYR A 695 56.21 17.31 2.18
N LEU A 696 56.42 17.69 0.92
CA LEU A 696 55.37 17.69 -0.08
C LEU A 696 55.23 16.28 -0.66
N LEU A 697 54.17 15.55 -0.32
CA LEU A 697 53.90 14.22 -0.83
C LEU A 697 53.02 14.31 -2.08
N LEU A 698 53.50 13.74 -3.19
CA LEU A 698 52.80 13.70 -4.47
C LEU A 698 52.72 12.25 -4.96
N THR A 699 51.57 11.88 -5.52
CA THR A 699 51.29 10.51 -5.96
C THR A 699 51.26 10.32 -7.47
N ASP A 700 51.23 11.41 -8.24
CA ASP A 700 51.13 11.35 -9.69
C ASP A 700 52.38 10.73 -10.32
N ASP A 701 52.20 9.94 -11.39
CA ASP A 701 53.31 9.42 -12.18
C ASP A 701 54.04 10.51 -12.99
N ARG A 702 53.50 11.74 -13.04
CA ARG A 702 54.10 12.89 -13.72
C ARG A 702 54.07 14.12 -12.82
N LEU A 703 55.24 14.59 -12.39
CA LEU A 703 55.39 15.78 -11.57
C LEU A 703 56.02 16.91 -12.38
N VAL A 704 55.29 18.01 -12.56
CA VAL A 704 55.85 19.21 -13.19
C VAL A 704 56.46 20.10 -12.11
N VAL A 705 57.69 20.55 -12.35
CA VAL A 705 58.36 21.60 -11.58
C VAL A 705 58.33 22.90 -12.38
N GLY A 706 58.03 24.01 -11.72
CA GLY A 706 58.05 25.31 -12.36
C GLY A 706 57.83 26.48 -11.40
N HIS A 707 57.67 27.66 -11.97
CA HIS A 707 57.56 28.91 -11.22
C HIS A 707 56.24 28.97 -10.42
N ALA A 708 56.31 29.31 -9.13
CA ALA A 708 55.14 29.35 -8.24
C ALA A 708 54.03 30.32 -8.68
N LYS A 709 54.40 31.44 -9.34
CA LYS A 709 53.46 32.43 -9.91
C LYS A 709 52.91 32.09 -11.30
N ALA A 710 53.03 30.85 -11.78
CA ALA A 710 52.43 30.45 -13.05
C ALA A 710 50.89 30.59 -12.99
N SER A 711 50.25 30.90 -14.12
CA SER A 711 48.78 31.00 -14.21
C SER A 711 48.07 29.70 -13.83
N VAL A 712 48.69 28.57 -14.16
CA VAL A 712 48.36 27.25 -13.62
C VAL A 712 49.57 26.79 -12.81
N PRO A 713 49.49 26.74 -11.46
CA PRO A 713 50.62 26.34 -10.64
C PRO A 713 51.02 24.89 -10.96
N PRO A 714 52.31 24.60 -11.17
CA PRO A 714 52.78 23.22 -11.36
C PRO A 714 52.63 22.42 -10.04
N GLN A 715 52.71 21.09 -10.10
CA GLN A 715 52.63 20.24 -8.91
C GLN A 715 53.69 20.57 -7.86
N ILE A 716 54.90 20.93 -8.32
CA ILE A 716 56.01 21.40 -7.49
C ILE A 716 56.26 22.88 -7.82
N PRO A 717 55.52 23.82 -7.19
CA PRO A 717 55.68 25.25 -7.41
C PRO A 717 56.86 25.79 -6.60
N ILE A 718 57.84 26.40 -7.27
CA ILE A 718 59.04 26.95 -6.62
C ILE A 718 59.23 28.42 -7.03
N LEU A 719 59.60 29.27 -6.07
CA LEU A 719 59.96 30.66 -6.34
C LEU A 719 61.45 30.75 -6.73
N ALA A 720 61.75 30.52 -8.01
CA ALA A 720 63.10 30.59 -8.57
C ALA A 720 63.08 31.22 -9.97
N ARG A 721 64.24 31.64 -10.49
CA ARG A 721 64.37 32.17 -11.87
C ARG A 721 64.29 31.04 -12.93
N ILE A 722 63.16 30.35 -12.96
CA ILE A 722 62.83 29.24 -13.87
C ILE A 722 61.53 29.55 -14.63
N ARG A 723 61.18 28.73 -15.62
CA ARG A 723 59.96 28.90 -16.43
C ARG A 723 58.71 28.49 -15.63
N SER A 724 57.53 28.92 -16.08
CA SER A 724 56.23 28.57 -15.48
C SER A 724 56.03 27.05 -15.36
N ARG A 725 56.41 26.30 -16.40
CA ARG A 725 56.61 24.85 -16.39
C ARG A 725 58.00 24.60 -16.96
N HIS A 726 58.90 24.05 -16.16
CA HIS A 726 60.32 24.01 -16.50
C HIS A 726 60.83 22.58 -16.73
N ALA A 727 60.46 21.64 -15.86
CA ALA A 727 60.82 20.24 -15.99
C ALA A 727 59.64 19.34 -15.65
N CYS A 728 59.62 18.13 -16.22
CA CYS A 728 58.69 17.07 -15.87
C CYS A 728 59.47 15.85 -15.38
N PHE A 729 59.21 15.42 -14.16
CA PHE A 729 59.64 14.12 -13.64
C PHE A 729 58.55 13.12 -13.99
N GLU A 730 58.89 12.07 -14.72
CA GLU A 730 57.94 11.07 -15.18
C GLU A 730 58.39 9.68 -14.75
N ARG A 731 57.45 8.93 -14.19
CA ARG A 731 57.59 7.53 -13.86
C ARG A 731 56.98 6.71 -14.98
N LYS A 732 57.79 5.88 -15.63
CA LYS A 732 57.33 4.98 -16.69
C LYS A 732 57.38 3.55 -16.19
N LEU A 733 56.23 2.87 -16.27
CA LEU A 733 56.13 1.43 -16.10
C LEU A 733 56.48 0.76 -17.43
N SER A 734 57.48 -0.10 -17.42
CA SER A 734 57.78 -0.96 -18.55
C SER A 734 57.44 -2.41 -18.19
N PHE A 735 56.79 -3.11 -19.11
CA PHE A 735 56.33 -4.49 -18.89
C PHE A 735 57.49 -5.44 -18.56
N HIS A 736 58.69 -5.19 -19.10
CA HIS A 736 59.87 -6.04 -18.88
C HIS A 736 60.97 -5.39 -18.01
N GLY A 737 61.01 -4.06 -17.88
CA GLY A 737 62.12 -3.34 -17.23
C GLY A 737 61.78 -2.75 -15.86
N GLY A 738 60.56 -3.00 -15.35
CA GLY A 738 60.11 -2.44 -14.08
C GLY A 738 59.85 -0.93 -14.15
N VAL A 739 59.97 -0.26 -13.00
CA VAL A 739 59.73 1.18 -12.85
C VAL A 739 60.99 1.96 -13.19
N GLN A 740 60.89 2.86 -14.16
CA GLN A 740 61.97 3.79 -14.54
C GLN A 740 61.50 5.23 -14.36
N ASP A 741 62.20 5.98 -13.52
CA ASP A 741 61.98 7.41 -13.33
C ASP A 741 62.89 8.18 -14.29
N ARG A 742 62.36 9.23 -14.93
CA ARG A 742 63.07 10.06 -15.91
C ARG A 742 62.74 11.53 -15.73
N VAL A 743 63.64 12.41 -16.16
CA VAL A 743 63.42 13.85 -16.24
C VAL A 743 63.37 14.30 -17.69
N LEU A 744 62.47 15.24 -17.97
CA LEU A 744 62.29 15.85 -19.29
C LEU A 744 62.29 17.38 -19.15
N PRO A 745 62.98 18.12 -20.03
CA PRO A 745 62.80 19.56 -20.14
C PRO A 745 61.42 19.86 -20.73
N VAL A 746 60.72 20.86 -20.19
CA VAL A 746 59.51 21.41 -20.82
C VAL A 746 59.94 22.43 -21.88
N GLU A 747 59.20 22.57 -22.96
CA GLU A 747 59.61 23.30 -24.18
C GLU A 747 60.37 24.61 -23.91
N GLY A 748 61.60 24.67 -24.45
CA GLY A 748 62.56 25.77 -24.33
C GLY A 748 63.18 26.01 -22.94
N ALA A 749 62.92 25.16 -21.94
CA ALA A 749 63.59 25.21 -20.65
C ALA A 749 65.01 24.60 -20.71
N SER A 750 65.97 25.25 -20.05
CA SER A 750 67.33 24.72 -19.90
C SER A 750 67.45 23.83 -18.65
N LEU A 751 67.83 22.57 -18.87
CA LEU A 751 67.99 21.57 -17.80
C LEU A 751 69.37 20.90 -17.92
N LYS A 752 70.06 20.73 -16.79
CA LYS A 752 71.28 19.92 -16.71
C LYS A 752 71.09 18.77 -15.72
N LEU A 753 71.60 17.60 -16.06
CA LEU A 753 71.68 16.42 -15.19
C LEU A 753 73.15 16.12 -14.94
N ASN A 754 73.60 16.19 -13.68
CA ASN A 754 75.01 16.03 -13.29
C ASN A 754 75.96 16.88 -14.15
N GLY A 755 75.59 18.14 -14.39
CA GLY A 755 76.35 19.10 -15.21
C GLY A 755 76.17 18.97 -16.74
N LYS A 756 75.57 17.89 -17.25
CA LYS A 756 75.35 17.68 -18.69
C LYS A 756 73.98 18.21 -19.13
N ALA A 757 73.93 18.91 -20.26
CA ALA A 757 72.67 19.42 -20.82
C ALA A 757 71.73 18.26 -21.22
N VAL A 758 70.43 18.42 -20.93
CA VAL A 758 69.40 17.43 -21.24
C VAL A 758 68.43 18.03 -22.25
N ASN A 759 68.32 17.38 -23.42
CA ASN A 759 67.47 17.84 -24.53
C ASN A 759 66.21 16.97 -24.72
N GLY A 760 66.04 15.92 -23.91
CA GLY A 760 64.93 14.97 -24.02
C GLY A 760 64.79 14.08 -22.78
N PRO A 761 63.90 13.07 -22.81
CA PRO A 761 63.70 12.18 -21.68
C PRO A 761 64.97 11.43 -21.28
N THR A 762 65.44 11.67 -20.05
CA THR A 762 66.68 11.09 -19.54
C THR A 762 66.42 10.37 -18.22
N PRO A 763 66.85 9.09 -18.07
CA PRO A 763 66.60 8.32 -16.86
C PRO A 763 67.32 8.92 -15.64
N LEU A 764 66.71 8.78 -14.47
CA LEU A 764 67.24 9.24 -13.18
C LEU A 764 67.79 8.07 -12.36
N SER A 765 68.98 8.26 -11.81
CA SER A 765 69.65 7.34 -10.89
C SER A 765 69.78 7.96 -9.51
N HIS A 766 69.78 7.13 -8.46
CA HIS A 766 69.96 7.62 -7.08
C HIS A 766 71.25 8.46 -6.95
N GLY A 767 71.12 9.67 -6.43
CA GLY A 767 72.23 10.61 -6.24
C GLY A 767 72.34 11.67 -7.33
N ASP A 768 71.60 11.54 -8.43
CA ASP A 768 71.62 12.50 -9.53
C ASP A 768 71.21 13.91 -9.07
N GLU A 769 71.93 14.91 -9.56
CA GLU A 769 71.61 16.33 -9.41
C GLU A 769 71.00 16.88 -10.71
N VAL A 770 69.76 17.36 -10.61
CA VAL A 770 69.03 18.02 -11.68
C VAL A 770 69.09 19.54 -11.45
N LEU A 771 69.80 20.27 -12.30
CA LEU A 771 69.91 21.72 -12.24
C LEU A 771 68.95 22.38 -13.24
N LEU A 772 67.94 23.08 -12.72
CA LEU A 772 66.90 23.77 -13.48
C LEU A 772 67.26 25.25 -13.67
N GLY A 773 67.25 25.73 -14.91
CA GLY A 773 67.49 27.13 -15.27
C GLY A 773 68.86 27.67 -14.84
N GLY A 774 69.80 26.79 -14.48
CA GLY A 774 71.11 27.15 -13.93
C GLY A 774 71.11 27.63 -12.47
N VAL A 775 69.96 27.63 -11.78
CA VAL A 775 69.83 28.24 -10.44
C VAL A 775 69.25 27.32 -9.36
N LEU A 776 68.44 26.33 -9.75
CA LEU A 776 67.71 25.47 -8.81
C LEU A 776 68.22 24.03 -8.92
N PRO A 777 69.10 23.58 -8.00
CA PRO A 777 69.50 22.18 -7.92
C PRO A 777 68.42 21.36 -7.20
N ILE A 778 68.11 20.18 -7.75
CA ILE A 778 67.22 19.18 -7.17
C ILE A 778 67.99 17.85 -7.14
N HIS A 779 68.21 17.29 -5.96
CA HIS A 779 68.83 15.97 -5.82
C HIS A 779 67.76 14.89 -5.83
N TYR A 780 67.89 13.91 -6.73
CA TYR A 780 67.01 12.76 -6.84
C TYR A 780 67.56 11.60 -6.00
N LEU A 781 66.80 11.18 -4.98
CA LEU A 781 67.22 10.12 -4.06
C LEU A 781 66.22 8.95 -4.08
N ARG A 782 66.72 7.72 -3.98
CA ARG A 782 65.94 6.51 -3.72
C ARG A 782 66.47 5.85 -2.44
N PRO A 783 66.09 6.36 -1.25
CA PRO A 783 66.67 5.91 0.01
C PRO A 783 66.50 4.42 0.27
N ASN A 784 65.40 3.84 -0.21
CA ASN A 784 65.14 2.41 -0.08
C ASN A 784 65.10 1.72 -1.45
N PRO A 785 65.98 0.74 -1.75
CA PRO A 785 65.97 0.03 -3.03
C PRO A 785 64.74 -0.87 -3.21
N ARG A 786 64.05 -1.24 -2.12
CA ARG A 786 62.82 -2.05 -2.14
C ARG A 786 61.56 -1.21 -2.38
N SER A 787 61.69 0.11 -2.40
CA SER A 787 60.61 1.02 -2.76
C SER A 787 60.87 1.64 -4.12
N VAL A 788 59.79 1.82 -4.86
CA VAL A 788 59.81 2.61 -6.10
C VAL A 788 59.53 4.09 -5.85
N SER A 789 59.36 4.50 -4.59
CA SER A 789 59.21 5.90 -4.20
C SER A 789 60.55 6.62 -4.15
N ALA A 790 60.56 7.88 -4.60
CA ALA A 790 61.74 8.74 -4.62
C ALA A 790 61.57 9.94 -3.68
N LEU A 791 62.70 10.52 -3.28
CA LEU A 791 62.79 11.76 -2.53
C LEU A 791 63.52 12.79 -3.41
N LEU A 792 62.84 13.90 -3.75
CA LEU A 792 63.45 15.03 -4.41
C LEU A 792 63.83 16.07 -3.35
N LYS A 793 65.13 16.29 -3.16
CA LYS A 793 65.63 17.29 -2.20
C LYS A 793 65.95 18.58 -2.95
N LEU A 794 65.22 19.64 -2.63
CA LEU A 794 65.47 20.96 -3.20
C LEU A 794 66.76 21.54 -2.60
N GLY A 795 67.49 22.32 -3.40
CA GLY A 795 68.67 23.06 -2.95
C GLY A 795 68.36 23.98 -1.76
N LYS A 796 69.38 24.30 -0.96
CA LYS A 796 69.25 25.17 0.22
C LYS A 796 68.60 26.51 -0.17
N GLY A 797 67.56 26.91 0.55
CA GLY A 797 66.83 28.16 0.33
C GLY A 797 65.66 28.08 -0.66
N PHE A 798 65.39 26.90 -1.24
CA PHE A 798 64.22 26.67 -2.09
C PHE A 798 63.21 25.75 -1.40
N GLU A 799 61.94 26.12 -1.52
CA GLU A 799 60.82 25.37 -0.95
C GLU A 799 59.69 25.29 -1.97
N ALA A 800 58.92 24.21 -1.90
CA ALA A 800 57.67 24.02 -2.61
C ALA A 800 56.55 23.84 -1.59
N ARG A 801 55.63 24.81 -1.54
CA ARG A 801 54.54 24.87 -0.53
C ARG A 801 55.04 24.71 0.92
N GLY A 802 56.15 25.38 1.26
CA GLY A 802 56.80 25.32 2.58
C GLY A 802 57.73 24.12 2.78
N ALA A 803 57.71 23.12 1.91
CA ALA A 803 58.59 21.95 2.03
C ALA A 803 59.84 22.07 1.14
N GLY A 804 61.02 21.89 1.74
CA GLY A 804 62.29 21.73 1.00
C GLY A 804 62.50 20.33 0.41
N ARG A 805 61.56 19.41 0.64
CA ARG A 805 61.65 17.99 0.28
C ARG A 805 60.33 17.53 -0.32
N VAL A 806 60.40 16.82 -1.44
CA VAL A 806 59.23 16.26 -2.13
C VAL A 806 59.31 14.74 -2.10
N LEU A 807 58.27 14.09 -1.58
CA LEU A 807 58.12 12.64 -1.62
C LEU A 807 57.29 12.27 -2.85
N TRP A 808 57.89 11.48 -3.73
CA TRP A 808 57.22 10.99 -4.93
C TRP A 808 56.79 9.54 -4.73
N LEU A 809 55.58 9.39 -4.20
CA LEU A 809 54.94 8.11 -3.90
C LEU A 809 54.37 7.49 -5.20
N ARG A 810 54.38 6.17 -5.34
CA ARG A 810 53.71 5.48 -6.46
C ARG A 810 52.35 4.97 -5.98
N GLN A 811 51.32 5.17 -6.80
CA GLN A 811 49.99 4.59 -6.58
C GLN A 811 49.96 3.09 -6.94
N GLY A 812 48.91 2.38 -6.51
CA GLY A 812 48.70 0.97 -6.84
C GLY A 812 49.28 -0.01 -5.82
N GLY A 813 49.46 0.42 -4.57
CA GLY A 813 49.67 -0.47 -3.43
C GLY A 813 51.05 -0.36 -2.78
N LYS A 814 51.52 -1.48 -2.21
CA LYS A 814 52.66 -1.52 -1.29
C LYS A 814 54.02 -1.57 -1.99
N GLU A 815 54.13 -1.34 -3.29
CA GLU A 815 55.44 -1.26 -3.96
C GLU A 815 56.07 0.14 -3.81
N GLY A 816 55.24 1.18 -3.83
CA GLY A 816 55.66 2.57 -3.61
C GLY A 816 55.53 2.99 -2.17
N ARG A 817 56.22 2.33 -1.23
CA ARG A 817 56.17 2.71 0.20
C ARG A 817 57.13 3.86 0.48
N VAL A 818 56.66 4.86 1.24
CA VAL A 818 57.53 5.85 1.90
C VAL A 818 57.80 5.35 3.31
N PHE A 819 59.06 5.09 3.63
CA PHE A 819 59.47 4.60 4.95
C PHE A 819 59.82 5.75 5.89
N LEU A 820 59.36 5.63 7.13
CA LEU A 820 59.65 6.51 8.26
C LEU A 820 60.35 5.66 9.33
N GLY A 821 61.53 6.09 9.80
CA GLY A 821 62.26 5.33 10.82
C GLY A 821 63.65 5.89 11.15
N ARG A 822 64.41 5.18 11.97
CA ARG A 822 65.77 5.59 12.39
C ARG A 822 66.85 5.30 11.34
N GLY A 823 66.63 4.30 10.48
CA GLY A 823 67.62 3.77 9.55
C GLY A 823 68.05 4.76 8.46
N GLU A 824 69.17 4.48 7.79
CA GLU A 824 69.64 5.31 6.67
C GLU A 824 68.91 5.01 5.35
N GLY A 825 68.25 3.85 5.26
CA GLY A 825 67.47 3.41 4.10
C GLY A 825 66.00 3.85 4.12
N VAL A 826 65.66 4.92 4.83
CA VAL A 826 64.29 5.43 4.97
C VAL A 826 64.14 6.78 4.26
N HIS A 827 62.93 7.10 3.83
CA HIS A 827 62.62 8.37 3.15
C HIS A 827 62.57 9.55 4.14
N ILE A 828 62.04 9.30 5.34
CA ILE A 828 61.92 10.28 6.42
C ILE A 828 62.65 9.72 7.64
N ARG A 829 63.78 10.34 7.98
CA ARG A 829 64.60 9.91 9.12
C ARG A 829 64.04 10.52 10.40
N VAL A 830 63.67 9.66 11.34
CA VAL A 830 63.06 10.02 12.62
C VAL A 830 63.79 9.24 13.73
N PRO A 831 64.65 9.88 14.54
CA PRO A 831 65.57 9.17 15.44
C PRO A 831 64.90 8.26 16.47
N CYS A 832 63.76 8.68 17.03
CA CYS A 832 63.06 7.96 18.10
C CYS A 832 61.95 7.01 17.62
N LEU A 833 61.78 6.81 16.31
CA LEU A 833 60.70 5.98 15.75
C LEU A 833 61.07 4.49 15.72
N GLU A 834 60.42 3.69 16.57
CA GLU A 834 60.50 2.23 16.59
C GLU A 834 59.12 1.62 16.95
N PRO A 835 58.56 0.67 16.17
CA PRO A 835 59.08 0.11 14.92
C PRO A 835 58.96 1.07 13.72
N GLU A 836 59.59 0.73 12.59
CA GLU A 836 59.46 1.48 11.34
C GLU A 836 58.00 1.53 10.86
N VAL A 837 57.61 2.69 10.34
CA VAL A 837 56.29 2.98 9.78
C VAL A 837 56.45 3.19 8.29
N PHE A 838 55.42 2.85 7.50
CA PHE A 838 55.41 3.27 6.11
C PHE A 838 54.06 3.79 5.65
N LEU A 839 54.12 4.75 4.73
CA LEU A 839 52.98 5.27 3.99
C LEU A 839 52.92 4.63 2.61
N PHE A 840 51.71 4.39 2.10
CA PHE A 840 51.51 3.93 0.73
C PHE A 840 50.15 4.40 0.19
N ALA A 841 50.05 4.53 -1.13
CA ALA A 841 48.83 4.93 -1.83
C ALA A 841 48.25 3.72 -2.57
N PRO A 842 47.20 3.07 -2.03
CA PRO A 842 46.54 1.96 -2.73
C PRO A 842 45.89 2.40 -4.05
N GLY A 843 45.40 3.64 -4.11
CA GLY A 843 44.78 4.24 -5.30
C GLY A 843 44.87 5.77 -5.28
N PRO A 844 44.31 6.45 -6.30
CA PRO A 844 44.24 7.90 -6.36
C PRO A 844 43.49 8.48 -5.15
N GLY A 845 44.00 9.57 -4.58
CA GLY A 845 43.36 10.25 -3.45
C GLY A 845 43.40 9.47 -2.11
N GLN A 846 43.95 8.26 -2.09
CA GLN A 846 44.05 7.44 -0.89
C GLN A 846 45.48 7.43 -0.35
N LEU A 847 45.61 7.68 0.95
CA LEU A 847 46.86 7.50 1.69
C LEU A 847 46.61 6.58 2.86
N ARG A 848 47.46 5.56 3.02
CA ARG A 848 47.38 4.64 4.15
C ARG A 848 48.69 4.61 4.90
N ILE A 849 48.57 4.42 6.21
CA ILE A 849 49.69 4.13 7.08
C ILE A 849 49.70 2.66 7.43
N PHE A 850 50.89 2.07 7.50
CA PHE A 850 51.12 0.81 8.17
C PHE A 850 52.14 0.98 9.30
N SER A 851 51.80 0.46 10.47
CA SER A 851 52.69 0.37 11.63
C SER A 851 52.59 -1.02 12.25
N ALA A 852 53.73 -1.71 12.40
CA ALA A 852 53.74 -3.03 13.03
C ALA A 852 53.31 -2.99 14.51
N GLY A 853 53.49 -1.84 15.18
CA GLY A 853 53.06 -1.60 16.56
C GLY A 853 51.65 -1.01 16.68
N GLY A 854 50.95 -0.78 15.56
CA GLY A 854 49.73 0.01 15.53
C GLY A 854 49.99 1.50 15.77
N GLY A 855 48.92 2.25 16.06
CA GLY A 855 48.96 3.68 16.32
C GLY A 855 47.57 4.26 16.54
N GLU A 856 47.45 5.58 16.44
CA GLU A 856 46.18 6.31 16.54
C GLU A 856 46.03 7.27 15.35
N VAL A 857 44.82 7.38 14.80
CA VAL A 857 44.43 8.43 13.82
C VAL A 857 43.32 9.25 14.46
N ASP A 858 43.57 10.53 14.73
CA ASP A 858 42.68 11.42 15.49
C ASP A 858 42.18 10.81 16.80
N GLY A 859 43.09 10.13 17.51
CA GLY A 859 42.81 9.45 18.78
C GLY A 859 42.11 8.09 18.64
N LYS A 860 41.73 7.66 17.43
CA LYS A 860 41.17 6.32 17.19
C LYS A 860 42.29 5.31 16.98
N PRO A 861 42.37 4.24 17.78
CA PRO A 861 43.45 3.27 17.66
C PRO A 861 43.32 2.40 16.41
N PHE A 862 44.44 2.06 15.78
CA PHE A 862 44.55 1.08 14.71
C PHE A 862 45.67 0.08 15.01
N ARG A 863 45.55 -1.17 14.54
CA ARG A 863 46.48 -2.26 14.88
C ARG A 863 47.60 -2.49 13.87
N SER A 864 47.32 -2.29 12.59
CA SER A 864 48.27 -2.59 11.52
C SER A 864 48.24 -1.52 10.45
N GLU A 865 47.06 -1.27 9.91
CA GLU A 865 46.82 -0.34 8.81
C GLU A 865 45.68 0.61 9.15
N ALA A 866 45.80 1.87 8.74
CA ALA A 866 44.73 2.83 8.80
C ALA A 866 44.73 3.73 7.56
N GLU A 867 43.55 4.17 7.16
CA GLU A 867 43.35 5.17 6.11
C GLU A 867 43.55 6.57 6.70
N LEU A 868 44.23 7.42 5.94
CA LEU A 868 44.53 8.79 6.31
C LEU A 868 43.72 9.73 5.44
N ALA A 869 42.78 10.44 6.05
CA ALA A 869 42.06 11.53 5.41
C ALA A 869 42.87 12.84 5.48
N PRO A 870 42.53 13.87 4.69
CA PRO A 870 43.08 15.21 4.87
C PRO A 870 42.78 15.76 6.26
N GLY A 871 43.75 16.46 6.85
CA GLY A 871 43.64 17.11 8.17
C GLY A 871 43.95 16.19 9.35
N VAL A 872 44.06 14.87 9.16
CA VAL A 872 44.20 13.93 10.28
C VAL A 872 45.56 14.05 10.96
N ARG A 873 45.56 13.84 12.28
CA ARG A 873 46.75 13.68 13.10
C ARG A 873 46.97 12.19 13.37
N VAL A 874 48.17 11.72 13.03
CA VAL A 874 48.57 10.33 13.24
C VAL A 874 49.60 10.27 14.35
N ARG A 875 49.47 9.29 15.25
CA ARG A 875 50.43 8.99 16.31
C ARG A 875 50.90 7.55 16.21
N CYS A 876 52.20 7.32 16.13
CA CYS A 876 52.80 5.98 16.08
C CYS A 876 54.02 5.97 17.01
N GLY A 877 53.91 5.25 18.12
CA GLY A 877 54.93 5.28 19.17
C GLY A 877 55.06 6.68 19.78
N GLN A 878 56.29 7.21 19.80
CA GLN A 878 56.61 8.53 20.36
C GLN A 878 56.42 9.68 19.37
N ILE A 879 56.15 9.40 18.09
CA ILE A 879 56.06 10.40 17.03
C ILE A 879 54.61 10.70 16.67
N ALA A 880 54.32 11.98 16.45
CA ALA A 880 53.13 12.42 15.75
C ALA A 880 53.46 13.01 14.38
N PHE A 881 52.53 12.89 13.43
CA PHE A 881 52.58 13.64 12.18
C PHE A 881 51.18 14.06 11.73
N ARG A 882 51.12 15.06 10.86
CA ARG A 882 49.85 15.58 10.30
C ARG A 882 49.85 15.44 8.78
N VAL A 883 48.69 15.09 8.24
CA VAL A 883 48.43 15.08 6.80
C VAL A 883 47.62 16.32 6.47
N LEU A 884 48.21 17.31 5.83
CA LEU A 884 47.53 18.55 5.47
C LEU A 884 47.15 18.53 3.98
N PRO A 885 45.92 18.94 3.61
CA PRO A 885 45.56 19.12 2.21
C PRO A 885 46.43 20.22 1.56
N LEU A 886 46.58 20.14 0.23
CA LEU A 886 47.40 21.07 -0.57
C LEU A 886 46.73 22.40 -0.89
#